data_AF-A0AAQ2JB58-F1
#
_entry.id   AF-A0AAQ2JB58-F1
#
_cell.length_a   1.000
_cell.length_b   1.000
_cell.length_c   1.000
_cell.angle_alpha   90.00
_cell.angle_beta   90.00
_cell.angle_gamma   90.00
#
_symmetry.space_group_name_H-M   'P 1'
#
loop_
_entity.id
_entity.type
_entity.pdbx_description
1 polymer ?
#
loop_
_entity_poly.entity_id
_entity_poly.type
_entity_poly.pdbx_seq_one_letter_code
_entity_poly.pdbx_strand_id
1 'polypeptide(L)'
;MSYQVLARKWRPRTFHELVGQAHVQRALVNALDQGRLHHAYLFTGTRGVGKTTLARILAKCLNCTANGRGDEGITSTPCGQCDSCQAIDEGRFVDLIEVDAASRTKVEDTRELLDNVQYAPTQGRYKVYLIDEVHMLSTSSFNALLKTLEEPPPHVKFLLATTDPQKLPATVLSRCLQFTLKHMPPERVVEHLTYVLRQEGVDYDESALWLLGKAAEGSMRDAMSLTDQAIAFGQGAVRHADVAAMLGTLDHRHVLALVDALADVDVQKLLAEVAQLAEQGPDFAAVLDELTATLHRLAVAQMVPDAVDNSHGDRAQIQQLACRFTAEDIQLYYQIGIQGRGDMVHAPDLRSALEMTLLRMLAFRPQGVPKPPVTPLPLRREPAEASTETATSVDGSSTKKPEPASVVAGDSPQAPAEVQASAAHEDDAGSALSLPTGAERDESEPPPWSLEEVEHTATLAPEPEPEPEPEPEPEPEPEPEPEPEPHDASLVAATSEVTPEPVTELGRWDHKTWLAHFDALGLGGLTRNLAAHCQLESDDGQTVILRLDPSQSAMQADVHNGRIERALKALGLTRKLQFSVAELDTALETPRQQEERLLQERHAQAVDLLHHDPNIQKLQQAFGATLIESSVKPTPAARS
;
A
#
# COMPACT_ATOMS: atom_id res chain seq x y z
N MET A 1 -23.14 4.98 -32.16
CA MET A 1 -22.55 5.80 -31.08
C MET A 1 -21.32 5.07 -30.59
N SER A 2 -20.22 5.74 -30.26
CA SER A 2 -19.05 5.08 -29.66
C SER A 2 -19.42 4.60 -28.26
N TYR A 3 -19.30 3.29 -27.99
CA TYR A 3 -19.45 2.76 -26.64
C TYR A 3 -18.40 3.42 -25.73
N GLN A 4 -18.85 4.05 -24.65
CA GLN A 4 -18.00 4.78 -23.71
C GLN A 4 -18.10 4.10 -22.35
N VAL A 5 -16.98 3.49 -21.94
CA VAL A 5 -16.75 2.87 -20.62
C VAL A 5 -17.37 3.72 -19.51
N LEU A 6 -18.12 3.08 -18.60
CA LEU A 6 -18.83 3.71 -17.49
C LEU A 6 -17.90 4.59 -16.65
N ALA A 7 -16.68 4.11 -16.38
CA ALA A 7 -15.63 4.85 -15.68
C ALA A 7 -15.28 6.23 -16.33
N ARG A 8 -15.53 6.40 -17.64
CA ARG A 8 -15.39 7.68 -18.35
C ARG A 8 -16.71 8.42 -18.51
N LYS A 9 -17.84 7.72 -18.64
CA LYS A 9 -19.19 8.31 -18.77
C LYS A 9 -19.65 8.97 -17.46
N TRP A 10 -19.47 8.28 -16.34
CA TRP A 10 -19.87 8.67 -14.99
C TRP A 10 -18.77 9.40 -14.20
N ARG A 11 -17.72 9.88 -14.87
CA ARG A 11 -16.67 10.66 -14.21
C ARG A 11 -17.28 11.97 -13.65
N PRO A 12 -17.20 12.24 -12.34
CA PRO A 12 -17.76 13.44 -11.73
C PRO A 12 -17.28 14.73 -12.43
N ARG A 13 -18.24 15.59 -12.80
CA ARG A 13 -18.00 16.87 -13.47
C ARG A 13 -18.03 18.05 -12.51
N THR A 14 -18.75 17.91 -11.40
CA THR A 14 -18.91 18.91 -10.33
C THR A 14 -18.48 18.34 -8.98
N PHE A 15 -18.23 19.20 -7.99
CA PHE A 15 -17.90 18.78 -6.64
C PHE A 15 -19.03 17.99 -5.95
N HIS A 16 -20.30 18.21 -6.29
CA HIS A 16 -21.44 17.54 -5.65
C HIS A 16 -21.63 16.09 -6.11
N GLU A 17 -21.14 15.73 -7.30
CA GLU A 17 -21.12 14.36 -7.82
C GLU A 17 -19.99 13.51 -7.20
N LEU A 18 -19.08 14.12 -6.44
CA LEU A 18 -17.91 13.45 -5.89
C LEU A 18 -18.27 12.62 -4.65
N VAL A 19 -18.25 11.30 -4.79
CA VAL A 19 -18.59 10.38 -3.69
C VAL A 19 -17.45 10.29 -2.67
N GLY A 20 -17.79 10.32 -1.38
CA GLY A 20 -16.92 9.92 -0.26
C GLY A 20 -15.97 10.97 0.33
N GLN A 21 -15.55 12.00 -0.42
CA GLN A 21 -14.52 12.96 0.03
C GLN A 21 -15.08 14.30 0.54
N ALA A 22 -16.11 14.26 1.40
CA ALA A 22 -16.83 15.44 1.87
C ALA A 22 -15.94 16.50 2.56
N HIS A 23 -14.85 16.07 3.23
CA HIS A 23 -13.89 16.97 3.88
C HIS A 23 -13.07 17.77 2.85
N VAL A 24 -12.55 17.12 1.81
CA VAL A 24 -11.81 17.79 0.72
C VAL A 24 -12.73 18.72 -0.06
N GLN A 25 -13.95 18.25 -0.39
CA GLN A 25 -14.97 19.06 -1.06
C GLN A 25 -15.25 20.36 -0.29
N ARG A 26 -15.60 20.25 1.00
CA ARG A 26 -15.95 21.43 1.82
C ARG A 26 -14.78 22.40 1.94
N ALA A 27 -13.55 21.91 2.08
CA ALA A 27 -12.37 22.76 2.14
C ALA A 27 -12.12 23.51 0.81
N LEU A 28 -12.24 22.84 -0.34
CA LEU A 28 -12.06 23.48 -1.65
C LEU A 28 -13.17 24.46 -1.99
N VAL A 29 -14.43 24.12 -1.72
CA VAL A 29 -15.58 25.03 -1.90
C VAL A 29 -15.37 26.30 -1.07
N ASN A 30 -15.07 26.16 0.23
CA ASN A 30 -14.78 27.30 1.10
C ASN A 30 -13.58 28.14 0.61
N ALA A 31 -12.52 27.51 0.09
CA ALA A 31 -11.35 28.23 -0.41
C ALA A 31 -11.65 29.02 -1.70
N LEU A 32 -12.47 28.46 -2.60
CA LEU A 32 -12.95 29.13 -3.81
C LEU A 32 -13.87 30.31 -3.45
N ASP A 33 -14.88 30.10 -2.60
CA ASP A 33 -15.86 31.12 -2.23
C ASP A 33 -15.24 32.29 -1.43
N GLN A 34 -14.17 32.03 -0.66
CA GLN A 34 -13.42 33.06 0.07
C GLN A 34 -12.29 33.71 -0.76
N GLY A 35 -12.09 33.29 -2.01
CA GLY A 35 -10.98 33.76 -2.87
C GLY A 35 -9.57 33.40 -2.37
N ARG A 36 -9.46 32.48 -1.40
CA ARG A 36 -8.18 32.09 -0.75
C ARG A 36 -7.45 31.02 -1.56
N LEU A 37 -7.08 31.36 -2.79
CA LEU A 37 -6.47 30.44 -3.74
C LEU A 37 -4.97 30.26 -3.50
N HIS A 38 -4.57 29.12 -2.94
CA HIS A 38 -3.17 28.73 -2.86
C HIS A 38 -2.52 28.64 -4.26
N HIS A 39 -1.19 28.72 -4.34
CA HIS A 39 -0.46 28.60 -5.61
C HIS A 39 -0.23 27.13 -5.99
N ALA A 40 -0.07 26.26 -5.00
CA ALA A 40 0.08 24.82 -5.19
C ALA A 40 -0.84 24.00 -4.26
N TYR A 41 -1.46 22.96 -4.82
CA TYR A 41 -2.29 21.98 -4.13
C TYR A 41 -1.72 20.58 -4.34
N LEU A 42 -1.68 19.76 -3.29
CA LEU A 42 -1.21 18.38 -3.36
C LEU A 42 -2.33 17.42 -2.93
N PHE A 43 -2.77 16.57 -3.87
CA PHE A 43 -3.76 15.53 -3.63
C PHE A 43 -3.06 14.20 -3.37
N THR A 44 -3.22 13.66 -2.17
CA THR A 44 -2.61 12.38 -1.73
C THR A 44 -3.69 11.33 -1.54
N GLY A 45 -3.34 10.05 -1.71
CA GLY A 45 -4.26 8.92 -1.55
C GLY A 45 -4.07 7.86 -2.64
N THR A 46 -4.68 6.70 -2.44
CA THR A 46 -4.48 5.51 -3.30
C THR A 46 -4.92 5.72 -4.75
N ARG A 47 -4.64 4.72 -5.60
CA ARG A 47 -4.99 4.79 -7.03
C ARG A 47 -6.52 4.86 -7.18
N GLY A 48 -6.99 5.63 -8.17
CA GLY A 48 -8.40 5.66 -8.57
C GLY A 48 -9.43 6.24 -7.58
N VAL A 49 -9.04 6.68 -6.37
CA VAL A 49 -9.93 7.40 -5.41
C VAL A 49 -10.41 8.78 -5.88
N GLY A 50 -9.94 9.25 -7.04
CA GLY A 50 -10.44 10.46 -7.70
C GLY A 50 -9.49 11.66 -7.77
N LYS A 51 -8.22 11.54 -7.36
CA LYS A 51 -7.20 12.63 -7.33
C LYS A 51 -7.23 13.52 -8.58
N THR A 52 -6.96 12.93 -9.76
CA THR A 52 -6.93 13.60 -11.06
C THR A 52 -8.29 14.17 -11.49
N THR A 53 -9.40 13.58 -11.04
CA THR A 53 -10.75 14.07 -11.32
C THR A 53 -11.05 15.33 -10.51
N LEU A 54 -10.72 15.31 -9.23
CA LEU A 54 -10.88 16.46 -8.34
C LEU A 54 -9.99 17.64 -8.75
N ALA A 55 -8.77 17.37 -9.23
CA ALA A 55 -7.91 18.37 -9.85
C ALA A 55 -8.53 19.00 -11.11
N ARG A 56 -9.13 18.21 -12.02
CA ARG A 56 -9.87 18.74 -13.19
C ARG A 56 -11.08 19.58 -12.79
N ILE A 57 -11.84 19.17 -11.78
CA ILE A 57 -12.98 19.96 -11.27
C ILE A 57 -12.48 21.31 -10.75
N LEU A 58 -11.40 21.33 -9.98
CA LEU A 58 -10.77 22.57 -9.50
C LEU A 58 -10.28 23.45 -10.66
N ALA A 59 -9.66 22.87 -11.69
CA ALA A 59 -9.26 23.59 -12.90
C ALA A 59 -10.46 24.24 -13.63
N LYS A 60 -11.62 23.57 -13.70
CA LYS A 60 -12.86 24.18 -14.22
C LYS A 60 -13.33 25.33 -13.35
N CYS A 61 -13.31 25.20 -12.03
CA CYS A 61 -13.75 26.25 -11.10
C CYS A 61 -12.93 27.54 -11.23
N LEU A 62 -11.63 27.39 -11.54
CA LEU A 62 -10.70 28.50 -11.76
C LEU A 62 -10.83 29.17 -13.13
N ASN A 63 -11.24 28.42 -14.17
CA ASN A 63 -11.27 28.87 -15.57
C ASN A 63 -12.69 28.92 -16.20
N CYS A 64 -13.74 28.79 -15.39
CA CYS A 64 -15.14 28.93 -15.81
C CYS A 64 -15.42 30.38 -16.23
N THR A 65 -16.03 30.57 -17.41
CA THR A 65 -16.31 31.90 -17.97
C THR A 65 -17.74 32.38 -17.71
N ALA A 66 -18.58 31.58 -17.04
CA ALA A 66 -20.01 31.85 -16.87
C ALA A 66 -20.32 33.12 -16.06
N ASN A 67 -19.50 33.41 -15.03
CA ASN A 67 -19.67 34.58 -14.16
C ASN A 67 -18.82 35.79 -14.62
N GLY A 68 -18.42 35.79 -15.89
CA GLY A 68 -17.55 36.82 -16.48
C GLY A 68 -16.07 36.46 -16.50
N ARG A 69 -15.24 37.35 -17.07
CA ARG A 69 -13.78 37.18 -17.21
C ARG A 69 -12.96 37.96 -16.17
N GLY A 70 -13.63 38.64 -15.24
CA GLY A 70 -12.98 39.42 -14.17
C GLY A 70 -12.62 38.59 -12.94
N ASP A 71 -12.10 39.24 -11.89
CA ASP A 71 -11.68 38.52 -10.69
C ASP A 71 -12.85 37.85 -9.92
N GLU A 72 -14.05 38.40 -10.08
CA GLU A 72 -15.34 37.91 -9.54
C GLU A 72 -15.85 36.62 -10.22
N GLY A 73 -15.19 36.15 -11.29
CA GLY A 73 -15.63 34.99 -12.08
C GLY A 73 -15.36 33.60 -11.46
N ILE A 74 -14.58 33.51 -10.38
CA ILE A 74 -14.32 32.22 -9.69
C ILE A 74 -15.63 31.72 -9.07
N THR A 75 -15.90 30.43 -9.20
CA THR A 75 -17.06 29.79 -8.58
C THR A 75 -16.73 28.39 -8.09
N SER A 76 -17.32 28.00 -6.97
CA SER A 76 -17.37 26.62 -6.47
C SER A 76 -18.29 25.71 -7.30
N THR A 77 -19.17 26.28 -8.14
CA THR A 77 -20.15 25.53 -8.95
C THR A 77 -19.90 25.78 -10.46
N PRO A 78 -19.03 24.99 -11.12
CA PRO A 78 -18.72 25.20 -12.53
C PRO A 78 -19.93 24.85 -13.40
N CYS A 79 -20.28 25.72 -14.36
CA CYS A 79 -21.52 25.58 -15.13
C CYS A 79 -21.60 24.35 -16.05
N GLY A 80 -20.46 23.70 -16.36
CA GLY A 80 -20.38 22.53 -17.24
C GLY A 80 -20.70 22.78 -18.73
N GLN A 81 -21.21 23.95 -19.09
CA GLN A 81 -21.69 24.29 -20.44
C GLN A 81 -20.77 25.25 -21.20
N CYS A 82 -19.88 25.98 -20.51
CA CYS A 82 -18.97 26.94 -21.13
C CYS A 82 -17.88 26.28 -21.99
N ASP A 83 -17.33 27.00 -22.98
CA ASP A 83 -16.27 26.48 -23.86
C ASP A 83 -15.06 25.93 -23.06
N SER A 84 -14.58 26.69 -22.06
CA SER A 84 -13.52 26.23 -21.14
C SER A 84 -13.92 24.95 -20.39
N CYS A 85 -15.18 24.87 -19.96
CA CYS A 85 -15.72 23.77 -19.18
C CYS A 85 -15.73 22.48 -20.00
N GLN A 86 -16.23 22.56 -21.23
CA GLN A 86 -16.27 21.45 -22.19
C GLN A 86 -14.86 21.04 -22.63
N ALA A 87 -13.99 22.00 -22.95
CA ALA A 87 -12.61 21.72 -23.34
C ALA A 87 -11.79 21.03 -22.24
N ILE A 88 -12.04 21.35 -20.96
CA ILE A 88 -11.40 20.65 -19.82
C ILE A 88 -11.94 19.22 -19.68
N ASP A 89 -13.24 18.98 -19.87
CA ASP A 89 -13.83 17.63 -19.86
C ASP A 89 -13.33 16.75 -21.03
N GLU A 90 -13.10 17.36 -22.20
CA GLU A 90 -12.52 16.68 -23.36
C GLU A 90 -10.99 16.49 -23.27
N GLY A 91 -10.31 17.15 -22.33
CA GLY A 91 -8.85 17.14 -22.19
C GLY A 91 -8.11 17.91 -23.29
N ARG A 92 -8.72 18.96 -23.87
CA ARG A 92 -8.17 19.78 -24.96
C ARG A 92 -7.97 21.25 -24.60
N PHE A 93 -8.11 21.61 -23.33
CA PHE A 93 -8.00 22.99 -22.87
C PHE A 93 -6.53 23.45 -22.82
N VAL A 94 -6.19 24.48 -23.60
CA VAL A 94 -4.80 24.91 -23.84
C VAL A 94 -4.06 25.30 -22.57
N ASP A 95 -4.75 25.95 -21.62
CA ASP A 95 -4.16 26.41 -20.36
C ASP A 95 -4.28 25.39 -19.21
N LEU A 96 -4.65 24.13 -19.49
CA LEU A 96 -4.54 22.99 -18.57
C LEU A 96 -3.51 22.02 -19.13
N ILE A 97 -2.30 22.08 -18.61
CA ILE A 97 -1.19 21.23 -19.03
C ILE A 97 -1.19 20.00 -18.11
N GLU A 98 -1.54 18.85 -18.68
CA GLU A 98 -1.58 17.57 -17.97
C GLU A 98 -0.29 16.78 -18.23
N VAL A 99 0.44 16.48 -17.17
CA VAL A 99 1.71 15.74 -17.19
C VAL A 99 1.55 14.51 -16.30
N ASP A 100 1.55 13.33 -16.90
CA ASP A 100 1.67 12.06 -16.17
C ASP A 100 3.16 11.71 -16.09
N ALA A 101 3.73 11.85 -14.88
CA ALA A 101 5.14 11.64 -14.61
C ALA A 101 5.59 10.18 -14.80
N ALA A 102 4.68 9.21 -14.69
CA ALA A 102 4.98 7.80 -14.97
C ALA A 102 5.10 7.53 -16.48
N SER A 103 4.37 8.29 -17.31
CA SER A 103 4.38 8.14 -18.78
C SER A 103 5.51 8.92 -19.47
N ARG A 104 5.92 10.06 -18.91
CA ARG A 104 6.95 10.96 -19.48
C ARG A 104 8.23 10.91 -18.66
N THR A 105 8.94 9.80 -18.77
CA THR A 105 10.23 9.55 -18.10
C THR A 105 11.42 10.25 -18.76
N LYS A 106 11.24 10.86 -19.93
CA LYS A 106 12.26 11.73 -20.55
C LYS A 106 12.42 13.00 -19.72
N VAL A 107 13.61 13.18 -19.18
CA VAL A 107 13.96 14.21 -18.19
C VAL A 107 13.89 15.63 -18.78
N GLU A 108 13.95 15.74 -20.11
CA GLU A 108 13.89 16.98 -20.88
C GLU A 108 12.45 17.49 -21.00
N ASP A 109 11.49 16.62 -21.36
CA ASP A 109 10.10 17.00 -21.70
C ASP A 109 9.38 17.71 -20.54
N THR A 110 9.59 17.26 -19.30
CA THR A 110 8.99 17.87 -18.09
C THR A 110 9.61 19.22 -17.77
N ARG A 111 10.92 19.35 -17.97
CA ARG A 111 11.67 20.58 -17.69
C ARG A 111 11.30 21.70 -18.67
N GLU A 112 11.24 21.41 -19.96
CA GLU A 112 10.83 22.40 -20.97
C GLU A 112 9.42 22.95 -20.71
N LEU A 113 8.49 22.10 -20.24
CA LEU A 113 7.14 22.54 -19.87
C LEU A 113 7.12 23.45 -18.62
N LEU A 114 8.05 23.25 -17.68
CA LEU A 114 8.22 24.08 -16.48
C LEU A 114 8.94 25.41 -16.77
N ASP A 115 9.92 25.43 -17.68
CA ASP A 115 10.57 26.69 -18.09
C ASP A 115 9.55 27.62 -18.80
N ASN A 116 8.54 27.05 -19.47
CA ASN A 116 7.42 27.77 -20.07
C ASN A 116 6.34 28.27 -19.08
N VAL A 117 6.53 28.12 -17.76
CA VAL A 117 5.55 28.57 -16.74
C VAL A 117 5.43 30.09 -16.66
N GLN A 118 6.47 30.84 -17.00
CA GLN A 118 6.50 32.31 -16.86
C GLN A 118 5.53 33.04 -17.82
N TYR A 119 5.11 32.39 -18.91
CA TYR A 119 4.22 32.96 -19.91
C TYR A 119 2.75 32.95 -19.47
N ALA A 120 2.09 34.09 -19.65
CA ALA A 120 0.66 34.30 -19.39
C ALA A 120 -0.26 33.28 -20.12
N PRO A 121 -1.45 32.98 -19.58
CA PRO A 121 -2.42 32.08 -20.20
C PRO A 121 -2.99 32.66 -21.52
N THR A 122 -3.46 31.77 -22.39
CA THR A 122 -3.90 32.12 -23.76
C THR A 122 -5.41 32.37 -23.85
N GLN A 123 -6.21 31.60 -23.12
CA GLN A 123 -7.68 31.62 -23.13
C GLN A 123 -8.28 31.66 -21.73
N GLY A 124 -7.66 30.95 -20.77
CA GLY A 124 -8.05 30.90 -19.37
C GLY A 124 -7.58 32.10 -18.55
N ARG A 125 -8.06 32.16 -17.30
CA ARG A 125 -7.60 33.12 -16.28
C ARG A 125 -6.34 32.63 -15.57
N TYR A 126 -6.26 31.32 -15.35
CA TYR A 126 -5.11 30.64 -14.74
C TYR A 126 -4.55 29.58 -15.67
N LYS A 127 -3.22 29.55 -15.79
CA LYS A 127 -2.46 28.46 -16.38
C LYS A 127 -2.29 27.36 -15.33
N VAL A 128 -2.98 26.25 -15.51
CA VAL A 128 -3.06 25.16 -14.54
C VAL A 128 -2.13 24.03 -14.98
N TYR A 129 -1.19 23.67 -14.11
CA TYR A 129 -0.30 22.54 -14.31
C TYR A 129 -0.79 21.37 -13.45
N LEU A 130 -1.32 20.33 -14.09
CA LEU A 130 -1.75 19.09 -13.44
C LEU A 130 -0.67 18.03 -13.60
N ILE A 131 0.05 17.74 -12.53
CA ILE A 131 1.10 16.71 -12.51
C ILE A 131 0.57 15.50 -11.75
N ASP A 132 0.32 14.40 -12.46
CA ASP A 132 -0.12 13.13 -11.87
C ASP A 132 1.09 12.22 -11.57
N GLU A 133 0.96 11.44 -10.50
CA GLU A 133 2.01 10.67 -9.84
C GLU A 133 3.35 11.42 -9.70
N VAL A 134 3.31 12.63 -9.14
CA VAL A 134 4.45 13.57 -9.02
C VAL A 134 5.70 12.97 -8.37
N HIS A 135 5.56 11.93 -7.53
CA HIS A 135 6.69 11.19 -6.93
C HIS A 135 7.58 10.46 -7.95
N MET A 136 7.11 10.26 -9.19
CA MET A 136 7.86 9.65 -10.28
C MET A 136 8.74 10.64 -11.07
N LEU A 137 8.72 11.93 -10.73
CA LEU A 137 9.57 12.93 -11.38
C LEU A 137 11.06 12.72 -11.06
N SER A 138 11.93 13.07 -12.02
CA SER A 138 13.37 13.11 -11.81
C SER A 138 13.77 14.19 -10.78
N THR A 139 14.90 13.99 -10.10
CA THR A 139 15.48 14.99 -9.17
C THR A 139 15.73 16.35 -9.82
N SER A 140 16.13 16.36 -11.10
CA SER A 140 16.27 17.59 -11.89
C SER A 140 14.93 18.30 -12.15
N SER A 141 13.85 17.56 -12.41
CA SER A 141 12.49 18.10 -12.57
C SER A 141 11.97 18.69 -11.25
N PHE A 142 12.21 18.00 -10.12
CA PHE A 142 11.89 18.52 -8.79
C PHE A 142 12.61 19.83 -8.47
N ASN A 143 13.90 19.94 -8.81
CA ASN A 143 14.66 21.17 -8.59
C ASN A 143 14.20 22.34 -9.48
N ALA A 144 13.69 22.07 -10.69
CA ALA A 144 13.02 23.08 -11.51
C ALA A 144 11.69 23.52 -10.87
N LEU A 145 10.86 22.56 -10.46
CA LEU A 145 9.58 22.83 -9.80
C LEU A 145 9.75 23.62 -8.49
N LEU A 146 10.75 23.32 -7.67
CA LEU A 146 11.02 24.04 -6.42
C LEU A 146 11.26 25.54 -6.64
N LYS A 147 12.05 25.93 -7.66
CA LYS A 147 12.27 27.34 -8.00
C LYS A 147 10.96 28.06 -8.34
N THR A 148 10.07 27.39 -9.06
CA THR A 148 8.76 27.95 -9.45
C THR A 148 7.72 27.90 -8.32
N LEU A 149 7.88 27.01 -7.34
CA LEU A 149 7.05 26.96 -6.13
C LEU A 149 7.48 27.99 -5.07
N GLU A 150 8.73 28.45 -5.08
CA GLU A 150 9.21 29.53 -4.22
C GLU A 150 8.73 30.90 -4.69
N GLU A 151 8.84 31.18 -5.99
CA GLU A 151 8.38 32.44 -6.60
C GLU A 151 7.32 32.18 -7.71
N PRO A 152 6.10 31.73 -7.34
CA PRO A 152 5.07 31.37 -8.32
C PRO A 152 4.46 32.62 -8.99
N PRO A 153 4.37 32.67 -10.33
CA PRO A 153 3.65 33.73 -11.02
C PRO A 153 2.16 33.75 -10.63
N PRO A 154 1.51 34.92 -10.50
CA PRO A 154 0.14 35.02 -9.95
C PRO A 154 -0.93 34.34 -10.83
N HIS A 155 -0.64 34.17 -12.11
CA HIS A 155 -1.52 33.51 -13.09
C HIS A 155 -1.32 31.99 -13.17
N VAL A 156 -0.40 31.40 -12.37
CA VAL A 156 -0.07 29.97 -12.40
C VAL A 156 -0.67 29.26 -11.18
N LYS A 157 -1.18 28.04 -11.41
CA LYS A 157 -1.64 27.15 -10.33
C LYS A 157 -1.14 25.73 -10.55
N PHE A 158 -0.47 25.16 -9.55
CA PHE A 158 0.00 23.78 -9.56
C PHE A 158 -1.00 22.86 -8.85
N LEU A 159 -1.38 21.78 -9.53
CA LEU A 159 -2.21 20.70 -9.01
C LEU A 159 -1.39 19.42 -9.09
N LEU A 160 -0.81 19.02 -7.96
CA LEU A 160 0.02 17.83 -7.84
C LEU A 160 -0.83 16.66 -7.32
N ALA A 161 -0.66 15.46 -7.87
CA ALA A 161 -1.30 14.25 -7.37
C ALA A 161 -0.26 13.14 -7.17
N THR A 162 -0.39 12.37 -6.08
CA THR A 162 0.50 11.23 -5.77
C THR A 162 -0.23 10.12 -5.03
N THR A 163 0.11 8.85 -5.30
CA THR A 163 -0.18 7.72 -4.39
C THR A 163 0.67 7.74 -3.14
N ASP A 164 1.91 8.19 -3.25
CA ASP A 164 2.93 8.12 -2.21
C ASP A 164 3.42 9.53 -1.84
N PRO A 165 3.03 10.07 -0.67
CA PRO A 165 3.51 11.36 -0.21
C PRO A 165 4.88 11.28 0.49
N GLN A 166 5.33 10.10 0.92
CA GLN A 166 6.59 9.94 1.68
C GLN A 166 7.82 10.09 0.77
N LYS A 167 7.69 9.69 -0.51
CA LYS A 167 8.72 9.92 -1.54
C LYS A 167 8.90 11.39 -1.96
N LEU A 168 8.06 12.31 -1.48
CA LEU A 168 8.17 13.73 -1.82
C LEU A 168 9.07 14.48 -0.83
N PRO A 169 10.03 15.30 -1.32
CA PRO A 169 10.84 16.14 -0.44
C PRO A 169 9.99 17.06 0.43
N ALA A 170 10.34 17.20 1.71
CA ALA A 170 9.66 18.07 2.67
C ALA A 170 9.60 19.55 2.22
N THR A 171 10.53 19.96 1.35
CA THR A 171 10.54 21.29 0.71
C THR A 171 9.36 21.52 -0.24
N VAL A 172 8.87 20.48 -0.93
CA VAL A 172 7.64 20.54 -1.75
C VAL A 172 6.42 20.49 -0.85
N LEU A 173 6.42 19.57 0.13
CA LEU A 173 5.30 19.35 1.06
C LEU A 173 4.95 20.61 1.87
N SER A 174 5.94 21.40 2.28
CA SER A 174 5.73 22.66 3.03
C SER A 174 5.22 23.83 2.18
N ARG A 175 5.38 23.77 0.85
CA ARG A 175 4.90 24.80 -0.11
C ARG A 175 3.53 24.44 -0.73
N CYS A 176 2.99 23.26 -0.46
CA CYS A 176 1.71 22.80 -1.03
C CYS A 176 0.61 22.71 0.03
N LEU A 177 -0.61 23.13 -0.32
CA LEU A 177 -1.78 22.81 0.51
C LEU A 177 -2.17 21.34 0.28
N GLN A 178 -2.04 20.53 1.32
CA GLN A 178 -2.21 19.07 1.22
C GLN A 178 -3.65 18.63 1.48
N PHE A 179 -4.14 17.73 0.64
CA PHE A 179 -5.46 17.11 0.75
C PHE A 179 -5.36 15.60 0.62
N THR A 180 -5.55 14.89 1.72
CA THR A 180 -5.60 13.42 1.75
C THR A 180 -7.01 12.93 1.43
N LEU A 181 -7.13 12.25 0.29
CA LEU A 181 -8.32 11.51 -0.10
C LEU A 181 -8.30 10.15 0.62
N LYS A 182 -9.41 9.81 1.27
CA LYS A 182 -9.56 8.55 2.01
C LYS A 182 -9.97 7.41 1.07
N HIS A 183 -9.69 6.17 1.47
CA HIS A 183 -10.33 5.01 0.82
C HIS A 183 -11.85 5.12 0.91
N MET A 184 -12.54 4.68 -0.14
CA MET A 184 -14.00 4.57 -0.10
C MET A 184 -14.39 3.25 0.56
N PRO A 185 -15.25 3.24 1.60
CA PRO A 185 -15.72 2.00 2.19
C PRO A 185 -16.66 1.27 1.21
N PRO A 186 -16.72 -0.07 1.24
CA PRO A 186 -17.41 -0.88 0.23
C PRO A 186 -18.90 -0.55 0.13
N GLU A 187 -19.57 -0.22 1.24
CA GLU A 187 -20.97 0.24 1.27
C GLU A 187 -21.21 1.38 0.28
N ARG A 188 -20.32 2.39 0.29
CA ARG A 188 -20.44 3.60 -0.52
C ARG A 188 -20.10 3.34 -1.99
N VAL A 189 -19.28 2.32 -2.26
CA VAL A 189 -19.05 1.82 -3.62
C VAL A 189 -20.30 1.12 -4.13
N VAL A 190 -20.88 0.19 -3.36
CA VAL A 190 -22.09 -0.57 -3.69
C VAL A 190 -23.30 0.35 -3.91
N GLU A 191 -23.51 1.34 -3.03
CA GLU A 191 -24.57 2.36 -3.19
C GLU A 191 -24.43 3.13 -4.52
N HIS A 192 -23.21 3.48 -4.91
CA HIS A 192 -22.97 4.24 -6.13
C HIS A 192 -23.06 3.36 -7.40
N LEU A 193 -22.56 2.12 -7.36
CA LEU A 193 -22.77 1.13 -8.43
C LEU A 193 -24.25 0.84 -8.63
N THR A 194 -25.01 0.68 -7.54
CA THR A 194 -26.48 0.53 -7.55
C THR A 194 -27.16 1.70 -8.25
N TYR A 195 -26.74 2.94 -7.95
CA TYR A 195 -27.28 4.12 -8.62
C TYR A 195 -26.95 4.14 -10.12
N VAL A 196 -25.71 3.83 -10.51
CA VAL A 196 -25.27 3.83 -11.91
C VAL A 196 -25.97 2.74 -12.73
N LEU A 197 -26.03 1.50 -12.24
CA LEU A 197 -26.67 0.38 -12.95
C LEU A 197 -28.17 0.60 -13.17
N ARG A 198 -28.86 1.21 -12.18
CA ARG A 198 -30.27 1.64 -12.33
C ARG A 198 -30.46 2.71 -13.40
N GLN A 199 -29.49 3.61 -13.61
CA GLN A 199 -29.55 4.65 -14.64
C GLN A 199 -29.20 4.12 -16.04
N GLU A 200 -28.34 3.10 -16.14
CA GLU A 200 -28.04 2.41 -17.40
C GLU A 200 -29.12 1.36 -17.78
N GLY A 201 -29.98 0.96 -16.84
CA GLY A 201 -31.03 -0.05 -17.07
C GLY A 201 -30.50 -1.48 -17.13
N VAL A 202 -29.45 -1.78 -16.35
CA VAL A 202 -28.79 -3.09 -16.28
C VAL A 202 -29.33 -3.90 -15.10
N ASP A 203 -29.68 -5.17 -15.32
CA ASP A 203 -30.06 -6.10 -14.25
C ASP A 203 -28.84 -6.48 -13.40
N TYR A 204 -28.99 -6.51 -12.07
CA TYR A 204 -27.87 -6.77 -11.15
C TYR A 204 -28.30 -7.55 -9.89
N ASP A 205 -27.42 -8.42 -9.40
CA ASP A 205 -27.51 -9.05 -8.09
C ASP A 205 -26.79 -8.19 -7.03
N GLU A 206 -27.39 -7.96 -5.86
CA GLU A 206 -26.76 -7.16 -4.80
C GLU A 206 -25.44 -7.80 -4.31
N SER A 207 -25.40 -9.12 -4.17
CA SER A 207 -24.18 -9.86 -3.79
C SER A 207 -23.07 -9.82 -4.85
N ALA A 208 -23.39 -9.50 -6.10
CA ALA A 208 -22.38 -9.27 -7.14
C ALA A 208 -21.73 -7.88 -6.96
N LEU A 209 -22.50 -6.87 -6.55
CA LEU A 209 -21.98 -5.54 -6.28
C LEU A 209 -21.02 -5.53 -5.08
N TRP A 210 -21.31 -6.31 -4.04
CA TRP A 210 -20.40 -6.47 -2.90
C TRP A 210 -19.06 -7.07 -3.30
N LEU A 211 -19.03 -8.11 -4.15
CA LEU A 211 -17.78 -8.65 -4.72
C LEU A 211 -17.01 -7.59 -5.52
N LEU A 212 -17.68 -6.83 -6.39
CA LEU A 212 -17.07 -5.74 -7.15
C LEU A 212 -16.54 -4.61 -6.25
N GLY A 213 -17.25 -4.32 -5.14
CA GLY A 213 -16.84 -3.32 -4.15
C GLY A 213 -15.59 -3.74 -3.37
N LYS A 214 -15.50 -5.01 -2.96
CA LYS A 214 -14.32 -5.60 -2.29
C LYS A 214 -13.12 -5.62 -3.25
N ALA A 215 -13.30 -6.16 -4.46
CA ALA A 215 -12.25 -6.25 -5.48
C ALA A 215 -11.74 -4.89 -5.99
N ALA A 216 -12.44 -3.80 -5.71
CA ALA A 216 -12.02 -2.45 -6.05
C ALA A 216 -11.15 -1.77 -4.98
N GLU A 217 -11.00 -2.33 -3.77
CA GLU A 217 -10.14 -1.80 -2.69
C GLU A 217 -10.37 -0.31 -2.32
N GLY A 218 -11.60 0.17 -2.55
CA GLY A 218 -12.00 1.57 -2.36
C GLY A 218 -11.67 2.53 -3.51
N SER A 219 -11.16 2.01 -4.64
CA SER A 219 -10.98 2.73 -5.91
C SER A 219 -12.26 2.75 -6.74
N MET A 220 -12.90 3.92 -6.83
CA MET A 220 -14.12 4.08 -7.65
C MET A 220 -13.85 3.87 -9.15
N ARG A 221 -12.64 4.19 -9.63
CA ARG A 221 -12.25 3.95 -11.03
C ARG A 221 -12.24 2.46 -11.35
N ASP A 222 -11.71 1.66 -10.44
CA ASP A 222 -11.53 0.22 -10.67
C ASP A 222 -12.86 -0.51 -10.44
N ALA A 223 -13.67 -0.10 -9.45
CA ALA A 223 -15.06 -0.55 -9.30
C ALA A 223 -15.89 -0.40 -10.58
N MET A 224 -15.85 0.78 -11.21
CA MET A 224 -16.55 1.02 -12.49
C MET A 224 -15.97 0.18 -13.64
N SER A 225 -14.65 0.02 -13.68
CA SER A 225 -13.97 -0.75 -14.74
C SER A 225 -14.22 -2.25 -14.62
N LEU A 226 -14.33 -2.79 -13.40
CA LEU A 226 -14.75 -4.16 -13.12
C LEU A 226 -16.24 -4.36 -13.42
N THR A 227 -17.07 -3.34 -13.16
CA THR A 227 -18.51 -3.39 -13.50
C THR A 227 -18.73 -3.43 -15.01
N ASP A 228 -18.00 -2.63 -15.81
CA ASP A 228 -18.02 -2.73 -17.28
C ASP A 228 -17.63 -4.14 -17.77
N GLN A 229 -16.60 -4.75 -17.16
CA GLN A 229 -16.17 -6.11 -17.49
C GLN A 229 -17.24 -7.15 -17.11
N ALA A 230 -17.88 -7.01 -15.95
CA ALA A 230 -18.96 -7.88 -15.51
C ALA A 230 -20.17 -7.81 -16.44
N ILE A 231 -20.56 -6.62 -16.92
CA ILE A 231 -21.62 -6.44 -17.90
C ILE A 231 -21.27 -7.13 -19.23
N ALA A 232 -20.02 -7.00 -19.69
CA ALA A 232 -19.56 -7.64 -20.92
C ALA A 232 -19.51 -9.17 -20.81
N PHE A 233 -19.13 -9.70 -19.65
CA PHE A 233 -19.05 -11.14 -19.39
C PHE A 233 -20.46 -11.77 -19.18
N GLY A 234 -21.28 -11.17 -18.32
CA GLY A 234 -22.66 -11.60 -18.02
C GLY A 234 -23.72 -11.23 -19.08
N GLN A 235 -23.29 -10.97 -20.32
CA GLN A 235 -24.16 -10.70 -21.48
C GLN A 235 -25.21 -9.57 -21.27
N GLY A 236 -24.84 -8.54 -20.51
CA GLY A 236 -25.73 -7.41 -20.19
C GLY A 236 -26.41 -7.48 -18.81
N ALA A 237 -26.10 -8.46 -17.97
CA ALA A 237 -26.52 -8.53 -16.58
C ALA A 237 -25.32 -8.76 -15.65
N VAL A 238 -25.38 -8.22 -14.42
CA VAL A 238 -24.32 -8.36 -13.40
C VAL A 238 -24.75 -9.38 -12.35
N ARG A 239 -24.44 -10.66 -12.61
CA ARG A 239 -24.82 -11.77 -11.71
C ARG A 239 -23.68 -12.21 -10.82
N HIS A 240 -24.00 -12.76 -9.65
CA HIS A 240 -22.98 -13.17 -8.67
C HIS A 240 -22.01 -14.23 -9.19
N ALA A 241 -22.52 -15.29 -9.84
CA ALA A 241 -21.67 -16.36 -10.39
C ALA A 241 -20.76 -15.87 -11.53
N ASP A 242 -21.28 -14.99 -12.39
CA ASP A 242 -20.54 -14.42 -13.52
C ASP A 242 -19.42 -13.49 -13.03
N VAL A 243 -19.68 -12.67 -12.00
CA VAL A 243 -18.67 -11.82 -11.35
C VAL A 243 -17.62 -12.65 -10.61
N ALA A 244 -18.02 -13.69 -9.87
CA ALA A 244 -17.09 -14.54 -9.13
C ALA A 244 -16.12 -15.26 -10.09
N ALA A 245 -16.65 -15.82 -11.19
CA ALA A 245 -15.84 -16.44 -12.24
C ALA A 245 -14.91 -15.44 -12.94
N MET A 246 -15.38 -14.21 -13.21
CA MET A 246 -14.57 -13.15 -13.83
C MET A 246 -13.41 -12.71 -12.93
N LEU A 247 -13.64 -12.55 -11.63
CA LEU A 247 -12.63 -12.11 -10.66
C LEU A 247 -11.67 -13.24 -10.24
N GLY A 248 -11.95 -14.50 -10.62
CA GLY A 248 -11.24 -15.67 -10.11
C GLY A 248 -11.42 -15.89 -8.61
N THR A 249 -12.40 -15.20 -7.99
CA THR A 249 -12.69 -15.32 -6.56
C THR A 249 -13.45 -16.61 -6.29
N LEU A 250 -13.00 -17.34 -5.28
CA LEU A 250 -13.69 -18.49 -4.70
C LEU A 250 -15.18 -18.19 -4.44
N ASP A 251 -16.06 -19.15 -4.73
CA ASP A 251 -17.45 -19.07 -4.25
C ASP A 251 -17.41 -19.13 -2.71
N HIS A 252 -17.80 -18.02 -2.07
CA HIS A 252 -17.85 -17.84 -0.61
C HIS A 252 -18.63 -18.96 0.09
N ARG A 253 -19.54 -19.64 -0.63
CA ARG A 253 -20.25 -20.83 -0.14
C ARG A 253 -19.31 -21.95 0.30
N HIS A 254 -18.20 -22.20 -0.40
CA HIS A 254 -17.25 -23.24 0.01
C HIS A 254 -16.49 -22.83 1.28
N VAL A 255 -16.13 -21.55 1.45
CA VAL A 255 -15.51 -21.06 2.68
C VAL A 255 -16.47 -21.22 3.85
N LEU A 256 -17.74 -20.83 3.68
CA LEU A 256 -18.78 -21.05 4.69
C LEU A 256 -19.03 -22.55 4.96
N ALA A 257 -19.00 -23.42 3.94
CA ALA A 257 -19.14 -24.87 4.10
C ALA A 257 -17.96 -25.50 4.88
N LEU A 258 -16.73 -25.01 4.69
CA LEU A 258 -15.57 -25.36 5.49
C LEU A 258 -15.73 -24.91 6.95
N VAL A 259 -16.20 -23.68 7.19
CA VAL A 259 -16.53 -23.19 8.54
C VAL A 259 -17.62 -24.04 9.20
N ASP A 260 -18.67 -24.42 8.46
CA ASP A 260 -19.71 -25.34 8.93
C ASP A 260 -19.12 -26.70 9.33
N ALA A 261 -18.24 -27.28 8.52
CA ALA A 261 -17.59 -28.55 8.82
C ALA A 261 -16.64 -28.46 10.03
N LEU A 262 -15.95 -27.33 10.21
CA LEU A 262 -15.15 -27.04 11.41
C LEU A 262 -16.03 -26.90 12.67
N ALA A 263 -17.22 -26.31 12.56
CA ALA A 263 -18.18 -26.22 13.66
C ALA A 263 -18.69 -27.59 14.09
N ASP A 264 -19.04 -28.45 13.12
CA ASP A 264 -19.57 -29.80 13.35
C ASP A 264 -18.50 -30.86 13.68
N VAL A 265 -17.20 -30.52 13.56
CA VAL A 265 -16.06 -31.44 13.73
C VAL A 265 -16.09 -32.60 12.71
N ASP A 266 -16.65 -32.35 11.53
CA ASP A 266 -16.80 -33.35 10.48
C ASP A 266 -15.60 -33.32 9.52
N VAL A 267 -14.60 -34.17 9.82
CA VAL A 267 -13.40 -34.36 8.98
C VAL A 267 -13.76 -34.86 7.58
N GLN A 268 -14.80 -35.70 7.44
CA GLN A 268 -15.17 -36.27 6.13
C GLN A 268 -15.78 -35.19 5.22
N LYS A 269 -16.71 -34.40 5.76
CA LYS A 269 -17.29 -33.25 5.06
C LYS A 269 -16.22 -32.21 4.71
N LEU A 270 -15.31 -31.90 5.65
CA LEU A 270 -14.24 -30.95 5.44
C LEU A 270 -13.30 -31.36 4.28
N LEU A 271 -12.83 -32.61 4.27
CA LEU A 271 -11.98 -33.10 3.18
C LEU A 271 -12.73 -33.22 1.84
N ALA A 272 -14.04 -33.48 1.87
CA ALA A 272 -14.87 -33.48 0.68
C ALA A 272 -15.04 -32.07 0.06
N GLU A 273 -15.20 -31.02 0.87
CA GLU A 273 -15.21 -29.63 0.40
C GLU A 273 -13.84 -29.22 -0.18
N VAL A 274 -12.73 -29.60 0.45
CA VAL A 274 -11.38 -29.35 -0.11
C VAL A 274 -11.18 -30.09 -1.44
N ALA A 275 -11.73 -31.29 -1.59
CA ALA A 275 -11.69 -32.02 -2.86
C ALA A 275 -12.52 -31.33 -3.97
N GLN A 276 -13.73 -30.85 -3.65
CA GLN A 276 -14.56 -30.08 -4.60
C GLN A 276 -13.91 -28.75 -4.99
N LEU A 277 -13.27 -28.06 -4.05
CA LEU A 277 -12.45 -26.89 -4.33
C LEU A 277 -11.31 -27.25 -5.30
N ALA A 278 -10.58 -28.34 -5.04
CA ALA A 278 -9.47 -28.75 -5.90
C ALA A 278 -9.87 -29.05 -7.37
N GLU A 279 -11.12 -29.47 -7.63
CA GLU A 279 -11.64 -29.65 -9.00
C GLU A 279 -11.76 -28.32 -9.77
N GLN A 280 -11.91 -27.19 -9.07
CA GLN A 280 -12.02 -25.85 -9.65
C GLN A 280 -10.66 -25.16 -9.86
N GLY A 281 -9.57 -25.73 -9.33
CA GLY A 281 -8.20 -25.20 -9.42
C GLY A 281 -7.96 -23.82 -8.75
N PRO A 282 -8.49 -23.53 -7.54
CA PRO A 282 -8.33 -22.23 -6.89
C PRO A 282 -6.94 -22.05 -6.27
N ASP A 283 -6.63 -20.80 -5.91
CA ASP A 283 -5.56 -20.48 -4.98
C ASP A 283 -5.94 -20.94 -3.56
N PHE A 284 -5.42 -22.09 -3.13
CA PHE A 284 -5.60 -22.64 -1.77
C PHE A 284 -5.09 -21.70 -0.66
N ALA A 285 -4.15 -20.82 -0.99
CA ALA A 285 -3.61 -19.87 -0.04
C ALA A 285 -4.61 -18.71 0.18
N ALA A 286 -5.29 -18.26 -0.88
CA ALA A 286 -6.43 -17.36 -0.79
C ALA A 286 -7.66 -18.00 -0.09
N VAL A 287 -7.88 -19.32 -0.23
CA VAL A 287 -8.90 -20.05 0.57
C VAL A 287 -8.61 -19.88 2.07
N LEU A 288 -7.36 -20.05 2.49
CA LEU A 288 -6.97 -19.94 3.89
C LEU A 288 -7.08 -18.49 4.41
N ASP A 289 -6.77 -17.51 3.58
CA ASP A 289 -6.96 -16.08 3.92
C ASP A 289 -8.45 -15.75 4.15
N GLU A 290 -9.33 -16.15 3.23
CA GLU A 290 -10.77 -15.88 3.35
C GLU A 290 -11.40 -16.65 4.53
N LEU A 291 -10.93 -17.87 4.81
CA LEU A 291 -11.30 -18.63 6.01
C LEU A 291 -10.85 -17.90 7.29
N THR A 292 -9.61 -17.42 7.33
CA THR A 292 -9.04 -16.69 8.47
C THR A 292 -9.75 -15.35 8.70
N ALA A 293 -10.08 -14.63 7.63
CA ALA A 293 -10.92 -13.43 7.68
C ALA A 293 -12.35 -13.74 8.18
N THR A 294 -12.93 -14.87 7.76
CA THR A 294 -14.25 -15.31 8.25
C THR A 294 -14.21 -15.66 9.74
N LEU A 295 -13.16 -16.34 10.22
CA LEU A 295 -12.93 -16.58 11.65
C LEU A 295 -12.79 -15.29 12.45
N HIS A 296 -12.10 -14.27 11.91
CA HIS A 296 -12.05 -12.95 12.53
C HIS A 296 -13.45 -12.30 12.64
N ARG A 297 -14.25 -12.34 11.57
CA ARG A 297 -15.63 -11.81 11.57
C ARG A 297 -16.52 -12.55 12.58
N LEU A 298 -16.33 -13.86 12.78
CA LEU A 298 -17.00 -14.63 13.83
C LEU A 298 -16.58 -14.21 15.25
N ALA A 299 -15.29 -13.95 15.49
CA ALA A 299 -14.81 -13.44 16.79
C ALA A 299 -15.41 -12.06 17.11
N VAL A 300 -15.43 -11.15 16.14
CA VAL A 300 -16.09 -9.83 16.28
C VAL A 300 -17.58 -9.99 16.56
N ALA A 301 -18.27 -10.90 15.86
CA ALA A 301 -19.69 -11.16 16.06
C ALA A 301 -20.03 -11.68 17.47
N GLN A 302 -19.14 -12.46 18.10
CA GLN A 302 -19.33 -12.92 19.49
C GLN A 302 -19.21 -11.78 20.52
N MET A 303 -18.28 -10.83 20.31
CA MET A 303 -18.02 -9.76 21.27
C MET A 303 -18.94 -8.55 21.07
N VAL A 304 -19.19 -8.17 19.80
CA VAL A 304 -20.00 -7.01 19.42
C VAL A 304 -20.87 -7.35 18.20
N PRO A 305 -22.07 -7.92 18.39
CA PRO A 305 -22.97 -8.33 17.29
C PRO A 305 -23.38 -7.21 16.32
N ASP A 306 -23.22 -5.94 16.73
CA ASP A 306 -23.51 -4.75 15.93
C ASP A 306 -22.32 -4.19 15.13
N ALA A 307 -21.09 -4.59 15.46
CA ALA A 307 -19.88 -4.19 14.74
C ALA A 307 -19.47 -5.21 13.65
N VAL A 308 -20.33 -6.20 13.36
CA VAL A 308 -20.09 -7.18 12.30
C VAL A 308 -20.14 -6.48 10.95
N ASP A 309 -18.97 -6.36 10.33
CA ASP A 309 -18.79 -5.95 8.95
C ASP A 309 -19.70 -6.76 8.02
N ASN A 310 -20.48 -6.07 7.18
CA ASN A 310 -21.43 -6.67 6.25
C ASN A 310 -20.90 -6.66 4.80
N SER A 311 -19.58 -6.56 4.59
CA SER A 311 -18.90 -6.52 3.28
C SER A 311 -19.26 -7.64 2.28
N HIS A 312 -19.94 -8.71 2.73
CA HIS A 312 -20.39 -9.82 1.88
C HIS A 312 -21.91 -10.05 1.92
N GLY A 313 -22.69 -9.21 2.61
CA GLY A 313 -24.15 -9.35 2.76
C GLY A 313 -24.62 -10.53 3.64
N ASP A 314 -23.70 -11.18 4.34
CA ASP A 314 -23.83 -12.46 5.05
C ASP A 314 -23.92 -12.32 6.58
N ARG A 315 -24.06 -11.09 7.12
CA ARG A 315 -24.08 -10.82 8.57
C ARG A 315 -24.99 -11.76 9.38
N ALA A 316 -26.16 -12.11 8.85
CA ALA A 316 -27.10 -13.03 9.51
C ALA A 316 -26.57 -14.47 9.61
N GLN A 317 -25.84 -14.96 8.60
CA GLN A 317 -25.23 -16.29 8.61
C GLN A 317 -24.04 -16.33 9.57
N ILE A 318 -23.20 -15.29 9.56
CA ILE A 318 -22.06 -15.17 10.48
C ILE A 318 -22.54 -15.09 11.94
N GLN A 319 -23.61 -14.35 12.24
CA GLN A 319 -24.19 -14.33 13.58
C GLN A 319 -24.70 -15.72 14.03
N GLN A 320 -25.28 -16.51 13.13
CA GLN A 320 -25.70 -17.90 13.43
C GLN A 320 -24.52 -18.84 13.67
N LEU A 321 -23.47 -18.75 12.84
CA LEU A 321 -22.24 -19.52 12.97
C LEU A 321 -21.47 -19.16 14.26
N ALA A 322 -21.42 -17.87 14.62
CA ALA A 322 -20.75 -17.38 15.82
C ALA A 322 -21.31 -18.01 17.11
N CYS A 323 -22.59 -18.38 17.14
CA CYS A 323 -23.21 -19.08 18.27
C CYS A 323 -22.81 -20.57 18.39
N ARG A 324 -22.16 -21.18 17.38
CA ARG A 324 -21.78 -22.60 17.37
C ARG A 324 -20.34 -22.86 17.86
N PHE A 325 -19.48 -21.85 17.83
CA PHE A 325 -18.10 -21.93 18.32
C PHE A 325 -17.96 -21.38 19.75
N THR A 326 -16.94 -21.82 20.49
CA THR A 326 -16.48 -21.09 21.67
C THR A 326 -15.48 -19.99 21.26
N ALA A 327 -15.33 -18.95 22.08
CA ALA A 327 -14.33 -17.90 21.82
C ALA A 327 -12.89 -18.46 21.79
N GLU A 328 -12.61 -19.47 22.60
CA GLU A 328 -11.33 -20.17 22.64
C GLU A 328 -11.06 -20.94 21.33
N ASP A 329 -12.07 -21.66 20.80
CA ASP A 329 -11.95 -22.35 19.51
C ASP A 329 -11.66 -21.37 18.36
N ILE A 330 -12.36 -20.22 18.28
CA ILE A 330 -12.15 -19.26 17.20
C ILE A 330 -10.73 -18.67 17.26
N GLN A 331 -10.25 -18.28 18.44
CA GLN A 331 -8.90 -17.73 18.60
C GLN A 331 -7.83 -18.77 18.22
N LEU A 332 -7.99 -20.03 18.66
CA LEU A 332 -7.10 -21.11 18.29
C LEU A 332 -7.09 -21.36 16.78
N TYR A 333 -8.27 -21.39 16.14
CA TYR A 333 -8.39 -21.64 14.70
C TYR A 333 -7.80 -20.50 13.89
N TYR A 334 -8.03 -19.26 14.30
CA TYR A 334 -7.45 -18.07 13.70
C TYR A 334 -5.91 -18.09 13.79
N GLN A 335 -5.35 -18.45 14.95
CA GLN A 335 -3.90 -18.61 15.13
C GLN A 335 -3.32 -19.73 14.26
N ILE A 336 -3.98 -20.89 14.19
CA ILE A 336 -3.57 -22.01 13.34
C ILE A 336 -3.67 -21.63 11.85
N GLY A 337 -4.65 -20.81 11.46
CA GLY A 337 -4.82 -20.30 10.10
C GLY A 337 -3.66 -19.39 9.68
N ILE A 338 -3.31 -18.39 10.51
CA ILE A 338 -2.16 -17.51 10.27
C ILE A 338 -0.86 -18.30 10.18
N GLN A 339 -0.62 -19.23 11.13
CA GLN A 339 0.59 -20.06 11.09
C GLN A 339 0.63 -20.92 9.83
N GLY A 340 -0.48 -21.59 9.49
CA GLY A 340 -0.59 -22.39 8.27
C GLY A 340 -0.36 -21.59 6.99
N ARG A 341 -0.74 -20.31 6.97
CA ARG A 341 -0.51 -19.41 5.84
C ARG A 341 0.96 -19.08 5.61
N GLY A 342 1.74 -18.99 6.70
CA GLY A 342 3.20 -18.94 6.63
C GLY A 342 3.82 -20.27 6.23
N ASP A 343 3.40 -21.37 6.87
CA ASP A 343 3.89 -22.72 6.61
C ASP A 343 3.67 -23.16 5.13
N MET A 344 2.63 -22.64 4.46
CA MET A 344 2.33 -22.89 3.03
C MET A 344 3.46 -22.53 2.07
N VAL A 345 4.31 -21.54 2.38
CA VAL A 345 5.44 -21.14 1.51
C VAL A 345 6.50 -22.24 1.43
N HIS A 346 6.59 -23.08 2.47
CA HIS A 346 7.56 -24.17 2.59
C HIS A 346 6.94 -25.55 2.33
N ALA A 347 5.65 -25.62 1.96
CA ALA A 347 4.95 -26.88 1.77
C ALA A 347 5.27 -27.50 0.38
N PRO A 348 5.38 -28.83 0.28
CA PRO A 348 5.63 -29.51 -0.99
C PRO A 348 4.43 -29.47 -1.95
N ASP A 349 3.23 -29.24 -1.43
CA ASP A 349 1.98 -29.06 -2.18
C ASP A 349 1.03 -28.18 -1.37
N LEU A 350 0.45 -27.15 -2.01
CA LEU A 350 -0.43 -26.17 -1.36
C LEU A 350 -1.76 -26.78 -0.91
N ARG A 351 -2.28 -27.79 -1.64
CA ARG A 351 -3.48 -28.51 -1.23
C ARG A 351 -3.22 -29.31 0.05
N SER A 352 -2.14 -30.10 0.06
CA SER A 352 -1.71 -30.86 1.24
C SER A 352 -1.45 -29.96 2.44
N ALA A 353 -0.91 -28.76 2.23
CA ALA A 353 -0.76 -27.75 3.27
C ALA A 353 -2.10 -27.34 3.87
N LEU A 354 -3.09 -26.98 3.03
CA LEU A 354 -4.44 -26.62 3.48
C LEU A 354 -5.10 -27.78 4.25
N GLU A 355 -5.06 -29.01 3.71
CA GLU A 355 -5.60 -30.19 4.37
C GLU A 355 -4.96 -30.39 5.76
N MET A 356 -3.63 -30.29 5.87
CA MET A 356 -2.92 -30.40 7.15
C MET A 356 -3.24 -29.26 8.13
N THR A 357 -3.39 -28.01 7.66
CA THR A 357 -3.78 -26.87 8.50
C THR A 357 -5.18 -27.06 9.07
N LEU A 358 -6.15 -27.49 8.25
CA LEU A 358 -7.53 -27.74 8.68
C LEU A 358 -7.63 -28.94 9.63
N LEU A 359 -6.89 -30.03 9.36
CA LEU A 359 -6.78 -31.16 10.29
C LEU A 359 -6.15 -30.72 11.62
N ARG A 360 -5.18 -29.81 11.61
CA ARG A 360 -4.58 -29.22 12.82
C ARG A 360 -5.60 -28.41 13.62
N MET A 361 -6.47 -27.61 12.98
CA MET A 361 -7.57 -26.93 13.67
C MET A 361 -8.47 -27.92 14.42
N LEU A 362 -8.88 -29.01 13.77
CA LEU A 362 -9.73 -30.02 14.40
C LEU A 362 -9.01 -30.83 15.50
N ALA A 363 -7.73 -31.16 15.31
CA ALA A 363 -6.95 -31.98 16.24
C ALA A 363 -6.55 -31.26 17.54
N PHE A 364 -6.28 -29.95 17.48
CA PHE A 364 -5.78 -29.19 18.64
C PHE A 364 -6.88 -28.53 19.48
N ARG A 365 -8.17 -28.79 19.20
CA ARG A 365 -9.28 -28.30 20.04
C ARG A 365 -9.07 -28.69 21.51
N PRO A 366 -9.30 -27.77 22.48
CA PRO A 366 -9.18 -28.08 23.90
C PRO A 366 -10.32 -28.99 24.38
N GLN A 367 -10.15 -30.30 24.19
CA GLN A 367 -11.08 -31.30 24.74
C GLN A 367 -10.90 -31.41 26.25
N GLY A 368 -11.76 -30.75 27.04
CA GLY A 368 -11.92 -31.08 28.45
C GLY A 368 -11.86 -29.95 29.48
N VAL A 369 -12.32 -28.74 29.16
CA VAL A 369 -12.88 -27.88 30.23
C VAL A 369 -14.34 -28.32 30.46
N PRO A 370 -14.74 -28.73 31.68
CA PRO A 370 -16.15 -28.98 31.95
C PRO A 370 -16.92 -27.68 31.72
N LYS A 371 -17.98 -27.72 30.89
CA LYS A 371 -18.78 -26.55 30.48
C LYS A 371 -18.86 -25.51 31.61
N PRO A 372 -18.17 -24.36 31.50
CA PRO A 372 -18.51 -23.22 32.33
C PRO A 372 -20.01 -22.96 32.15
N PRO A 373 -20.75 -22.56 33.20
CA PRO A 373 -22.11 -22.11 33.02
C PRO A 373 -22.09 -20.99 31.97
N VAL A 374 -22.99 -21.08 30.98
CA VAL A 374 -23.10 -20.18 29.81
C VAL A 374 -22.68 -18.77 30.20
N THR A 375 -21.49 -18.35 29.76
CA THR A 375 -20.88 -17.11 30.24
C THR A 375 -21.83 -15.95 29.93
N PRO A 376 -22.44 -15.30 30.94
CA PRO A 376 -23.34 -14.21 30.66
C PRO A 376 -22.51 -13.06 30.08
N LEU A 377 -22.85 -12.64 28.86
CA LEU A 377 -22.21 -11.48 28.21
C LEU A 377 -22.18 -10.31 29.20
N PRO A 378 -21.00 -9.74 29.52
CA PRO A 378 -20.85 -8.73 30.58
C PRO A 378 -21.31 -7.34 30.11
N LEU A 379 -22.52 -7.24 29.57
CA LEU A 379 -23.23 -5.99 29.25
C LEU A 379 -24.76 -6.08 29.42
N ARG A 380 -25.33 -7.23 29.77
CA ARG A 380 -26.77 -7.35 30.04
C ARG A 380 -27.12 -6.82 31.44
N ARG A 381 -27.31 -5.50 31.55
CA ARG A 381 -28.07 -4.90 32.66
C ARG A 381 -29.54 -5.28 32.50
N GLU A 382 -29.97 -6.34 33.18
CA GLU A 382 -31.39 -6.61 33.42
C GLU A 382 -31.78 -6.28 34.88
N PRO A 383 -33.07 -6.02 35.15
CA PRO A 383 -33.51 -5.48 36.43
C PRO A 383 -33.38 -6.48 37.56
N ALA A 384 -33.14 -5.99 38.78
CA ALA A 384 -33.11 -6.82 39.97
C ALA A 384 -34.52 -7.33 40.33
N GLU A 385 -34.72 -8.64 40.26
CA GLU A 385 -35.77 -9.33 41.02
C GLU A 385 -35.20 -9.88 42.33
N ALA A 386 -36.03 -9.83 43.39
CA ALA A 386 -35.54 -9.85 44.76
C ALA A 386 -35.26 -11.26 45.29
N SER A 387 -34.15 -11.38 46.02
CA SER A 387 -33.79 -12.56 46.79
C SER A 387 -34.84 -12.93 47.84
N THR A 388 -35.21 -14.20 47.91
CA THR A 388 -35.66 -14.82 49.17
C THR A 388 -35.00 -16.18 49.32
N GLU A 389 -33.84 -16.19 49.96
CA GLU A 389 -33.28 -17.42 50.51
C GLU A 389 -34.13 -17.88 51.69
N THR A 390 -34.31 -19.19 51.88
CA THR A 390 -34.75 -19.73 53.16
C THR A 390 -34.00 -21.01 53.44
N ALA A 391 -33.18 -20.99 54.50
CA ALA A 391 -32.33 -22.10 54.88
C ALA A 391 -33.15 -23.27 55.42
N THR A 392 -32.74 -24.49 55.06
CA THR A 392 -33.28 -25.74 55.62
C THR A 392 -32.84 -25.94 57.06
N SER A 393 -33.79 -26.21 57.95
CA SER A 393 -33.55 -26.90 59.23
C SER A 393 -34.56 -28.03 59.44
N VAL A 394 -34.17 -28.96 60.30
CA VAL A 394 -34.71 -30.32 60.49
C VAL A 394 -36.11 -30.31 61.14
N ASP A 395 -37.10 -31.06 60.63
CA ASP A 395 -37.66 -32.27 61.31
C ASP A 395 -38.80 -33.00 60.54
N GLY A 396 -39.03 -34.28 60.91
CA GLY A 396 -40.38 -34.83 61.12
C GLY A 396 -41.35 -35.17 59.97
N SER A 397 -41.28 -36.42 59.48
CA SER A 397 -42.43 -37.36 59.37
C SER A 397 -43.57 -37.22 58.32
N SER A 398 -43.83 -38.37 57.68
CA SER A 398 -45.14 -38.90 57.22
C SER A 398 -45.76 -38.55 55.85
N THR A 399 -45.86 -39.61 55.05
CA THR A 399 -46.71 -39.91 53.87
C THR A 399 -48.08 -39.20 53.71
N LYS A 400 -48.38 -38.71 52.48
CA LYS A 400 -49.40 -39.32 51.56
C LYS A 400 -49.52 -38.67 50.16
N LYS A 401 -49.82 -39.51 49.16
CA LYS A 401 -50.43 -39.22 47.82
C LYS A 401 -51.99 -39.29 47.96
N PRO A 402 -52.88 -39.03 46.96
CA PRO A 402 -52.82 -38.30 45.66
C PRO A 402 -53.90 -37.19 45.46
N GLU A 403 -53.83 -36.46 44.31
CA GLU A 403 -54.86 -36.03 43.30
C GLU A 403 -56.40 -36.06 43.58
N PRO A 404 -57.28 -35.48 42.71
CA PRO A 404 -57.10 -34.45 41.64
C PRO A 404 -58.28 -33.41 41.53
N ALA A 405 -58.32 -32.68 40.40
CA ALA A 405 -59.51 -32.06 39.74
C ALA A 405 -60.01 -30.69 40.27
N SER A 406 -60.62 -29.78 39.49
CA SER A 406 -61.10 -29.85 38.08
C SER A 406 -61.57 -28.48 37.53
N VAL A 407 -61.55 -28.30 36.18
CA VAL A 407 -62.44 -27.43 35.32
C VAL A 407 -62.50 -25.89 35.60
N VAL A 408 -62.86 -24.97 34.68
CA VAL A 408 -63.29 -25.02 33.25
C VAL A 408 -62.90 -23.70 32.52
N ALA A 409 -63.17 -23.62 31.20
CA ALA A 409 -63.13 -22.44 30.30
C ALA A 409 -63.41 -21.05 30.95
N GLY A 410 -62.91 -19.92 30.44
CA GLY A 410 -62.31 -19.61 29.12
C GLY A 410 -63.07 -18.46 28.45
N ASP A 411 -62.41 -17.58 27.67
CA ASP A 411 -63.04 -16.73 26.63
C ASP A 411 -61.98 -15.93 25.85
N SER A 412 -62.35 -15.43 24.67
CA SER A 412 -61.62 -14.46 23.81
C SER A 412 -62.69 -13.77 22.93
N PRO A 413 -62.49 -12.59 22.29
CA PRO A 413 -61.22 -11.88 22.00
C PRO A 413 -61.35 -10.32 22.08
N GLN A 414 -60.52 -9.61 21.30
CA GLN A 414 -60.71 -8.25 20.70
C GLN A 414 -60.16 -6.98 21.39
N ALA A 415 -59.26 -6.32 20.62
CA ALA A 415 -59.00 -4.88 20.58
C ALA A 415 -59.82 -4.25 19.41
N PRO A 416 -59.58 -3.02 18.87
CA PRO A 416 -58.75 -1.87 19.31
C PRO A 416 -59.49 -0.50 19.24
N ALA A 417 -58.83 0.61 19.63
CA ALA A 417 -59.16 1.98 19.16
C ALA A 417 -58.03 3.02 19.43
N GLU A 418 -57.87 3.98 18.51
CA GLU A 418 -56.93 5.13 18.58
C GLU A 418 -57.61 6.41 19.11
N VAL A 419 -56.84 7.39 19.64
CA VAL A 419 -57.13 8.84 19.53
C VAL A 419 -55.81 9.65 19.49
N GLN A 420 -55.80 10.80 18.82
CA GLN A 420 -54.65 11.68 18.52
C GLN A 420 -54.56 12.96 19.40
N ALA A 421 -53.40 13.65 19.29
CA ALA A 421 -53.22 15.12 19.09
C ALA A 421 -52.72 16.06 20.23
N SER A 422 -51.63 16.78 19.88
CA SER A 422 -51.22 18.18 20.23
C SER A 422 -50.98 18.65 21.68
N ALA A 423 -50.26 19.76 21.97
CA ALA A 423 -49.13 20.47 21.31
C ALA A 423 -48.67 21.69 22.17
N ALA A 424 -47.42 22.15 21.95
CA ALA A 424 -46.87 23.51 22.16
C ALA A 424 -46.75 24.16 23.57
N HIS A 425 -45.58 24.73 23.86
CA HIS A 425 -45.40 26.19 24.05
C HIS A 425 -43.91 26.63 23.95
N GLU A 426 -43.68 27.79 23.33
CA GLU A 426 -42.41 28.55 23.24
C GLU A 426 -42.52 29.85 24.08
N ASP A 427 -41.39 30.57 24.29
CA ASP A 427 -41.23 32.06 24.32
C ASP A 427 -39.88 32.46 24.99
N ASP A 428 -39.40 33.71 24.88
CA ASP A 428 -38.50 34.23 23.83
C ASP A 428 -37.57 35.35 24.43
N ALA A 429 -36.61 35.86 23.62
CA ALA A 429 -35.75 37.07 23.68
C ALA A 429 -35.94 38.18 24.77
N GLY A 430 -34.97 39.07 25.07
CA GLY A 430 -33.62 39.33 24.54
C GLY A 430 -33.20 40.82 24.71
N SER A 431 -32.09 41.24 24.08
CA SER A 431 -31.59 42.63 23.88
C SER A 431 -30.61 43.26 24.92
N ALA A 432 -29.92 44.34 24.52
CA ALA A 432 -28.60 44.79 25.03
C ALA A 432 -28.42 46.33 25.11
N LEU A 433 -27.38 46.82 25.85
CA LEU A 433 -26.40 47.89 25.49
C LEU A 433 -25.68 48.59 26.70
N SER A 434 -24.36 48.79 26.55
CA SER A 434 -23.50 49.94 27.00
C SER A 434 -23.13 50.24 28.49
N LEU A 435 -21.81 50.10 28.78
CA LEU A 435 -20.85 50.90 29.62
C LEU A 435 -21.36 51.91 30.69
N PRO A 436 -20.75 52.00 31.91
CA PRO A 436 -19.39 52.59 32.04
C PRO A 436 -18.47 52.14 33.22
N THR A 437 -17.29 52.79 33.25
CA THR A 437 -16.11 52.81 34.14
C THR A 437 -16.31 52.85 35.68
N GLY A 438 -15.37 52.27 36.46
CA GLY A 438 -15.01 52.82 37.81
C GLY A 438 -14.52 51.89 38.95
N ALA A 439 -13.20 51.65 39.02
CA ALA A 439 -12.31 51.63 40.23
C ALA A 439 -12.63 50.88 41.57
N GLU A 440 -11.65 50.07 42.02
CA GLU A 440 -11.25 49.73 43.42
C GLU A 440 -12.21 48.85 44.28
N ARG A 441 -11.77 47.94 45.18
CA ARG A 441 -10.43 47.47 45.66
C ARG A 441 -10.58 46.14 46.43
N ASP A 442 -9.49 45.34 46.51
CA ASP A 442 -9.09 44.36 47.55
C ASP A 442 -10.10 43.25 48.01
N GLU A 443 -9.68 42.07 48.50
CA GLU A 443 -8.38 41.58 48.98
C GLU A 443 -8.32 40.04 48.75
N SER A 444 -7.14 39.46 48.43
CA SER A 444 -6.98 38.00 48.32
C SER A 444 -5.61 37.54 48.85
N GLU A 445 -5.60 36.71 49.89
CA GLU A 445 -4.38 36.15 50.49
C GLU A 445 -3.74 35.04 49.63
N PRO A 446 -2.42 35.11 49.36
CA PRO A 446 -1.56 34.00 48.92
C PRO A 446 -0.73 33.47 50.13
N PRO A 447 0.37 32.69 49.99
CA PRO A 447 0.89 31.91 48.87
C PRO A 447 0.71 30.40 49.22
N PRO A 448 1.68 29.46 49.31
CA PRO A 448 3.09 29.36 48.83
C PRO A 448 3.17 28.79 47.39
N TRP A 449 4.29 28.76 46.67
CA TRP A 449 5.69 29.10 46.98
C TRP A 449 6.33 29.76 45.74
N SER A 450 6.67 31.04 45.84
CA SER A 450 7.52 31.74 44.89
C SER A 450 8.31 32.79 45.65
N LEU A 451 9.63 32.65 45.69
CA LEU A 451 10.55 33.72 46.05
C LEU A 451 11.73 33.67 45.09
N GLU A 452 12.00 34.83 44.50
CA GLU A 452 13.21 35.13 43.75
C GLU A 452 14.37 35.35 44.74
N GLU A 453 15.62 35.07 44.35
CA GLU A 453 16.59 36.13 44.05
C GLU A 453 18.02 35.59 43.76
N VAL A 454 18.57 36.04 42.62
CA VAL A 454 19.95 36.51 42.41
C VAL A 454 21.14 35.51 42.40
N GLU A 455 21.73 35.43 41.19
CA GLU A 455 23.14 35.17 40.81
C GLU A 455 23.92 33.95 41.34
N HIS A 456 24.35 33.07 40.42
CA HIS A 456 25.79 32.80 40.22
C HIS A 456 26.12 32.06 38.90
N THR A 457 27.00 32.67 38.09
CA THR A 457 28.02 32.08 37.20
C THR A 457 27.73 30.87 36.29
N ALA A 458 28.08 31.02 35.01
CA ALA A 458 27.99 30.01 33.96
C ALA A 458 28.75 28.69 34.24
N THR A 459 28.14 27.58 33.83
CA THR A 459 28.85 26.42 33.28
C THR A 459 27.95 25.77 32.22
N LEU A 460 28.43 25.64 30.99
CA LEU A 460 27.72 24.95 29.91
C LEU A 460 27.90 23.43 30.04
N ALA A 461 26.80 22.69 29.97
CA ALA A 461 26.77 21.24 29.78
C ALA A 461 25.71 20.91 28.70
N PRO A 462 25.95 19.93 27.82
CA PRO A 462 25.23 19.79 26.55
C PRO A 462 23.85 19.13 26.66
N GLU A 463 23.03 19.35 25.63
CA GLU A 463 21.77 18.65 25.39
C GLU A 463 21.98 17.15 25.10
N PRO A 464 20.98 16.28 25.38
CA PRO A 464 21.06 14.86 25.05
C PRO A 464 20.92 14.60 23.54
N GLU A 465 21.74 13.70 23.02
CA GLU A 465 21.66 13.21 21.64
C GLU A 465 20.40 12.33 21.41
N PRO A 466 19.83 12.31 20.19
CA PRO A 466 18.70 11.45 19.85
C PRO A 466 19.12 9.97 19.72
N GLU A 467 18.23 9.07 20.14
CA GLU A 467 18.43 7.62 19.98
C GLU A 467 18.39 7.20 18.49
N PRO A 468 19.22 6.23 18.06
CA PRO A 468 19.24 5.76 16.67
C PRO A 468 18.06 4.84 16.34
N GLU A 469 17.58 4.91 15.10
CA GLU A 469 16.56 4.01 14.54
C GLU A 469 17.07 2.55 14.45
N PRO A 470 16.19 1.54 14.58
CA PRO A 470 16.59 0.14 14.46
C PRO A 470 16.93 -0.25 13.02
N GLU A 471 18.04 -0.97 12.84
CA GLU A 471 18.46 -1.54 11.55
C GLU A 471 17.50 -2.66 11.07
N PRO A 472 17.32 -2.84 9.74
CA PRO A 472 16.54 -3.95 9.21
C PRO A 472 17.25 -5.29 9.38
N GLU A 473 16.48 -6.35 9.66
CA GLU A 473 17.00 -7.72 9.80
C GLU A 473 17.60 -8.25 8.48
N PRO A 474 18.70 -9.03 8.52
CA PRO A 474 19.31 -9.60 7.33
C PRO A 474 18.49 -10.77 6.75
N GLU A 475 18.38 -10.82 5.42
CA GLU A 475 17.78 -11.95 4.70
C GLU A 475 18.56 -13.26 4.95
N PRO A 476 17.89 -14.43 5.03
CA PRO A 476 18.55 -15.71 5.24
C PRO A 476 19.31 -16.19 3.98
N GLU A 477 20.56 -16.61 4.16
CA GLU A 477 21.35 -17.26 3.10
C GLU A 477 20.74 -18.63 2.72
N PRO A 478 20.77 -19.03 1.44
CA PRO A 478 20.27 -20.34 1.00
C PRO A 478 21.21 -21.49 1.43
N GLU A 479 20.61 -22.63 1.78
CA GLU A 479 21.34 -23.85 2.12
C GLU A 479 22.13 -24.42 0.91
N PRO A 480 23.30 -25.07 1.12
CA PRO A 480 24.07 -25.67 0.05
C PRO A 480 23.50 -27.03 -0.40
N GLU A 481 23.22 -27.17 -1.69
CA GLU A 481 22.97 -28.49 -2.31
C GLU A 481 24.24 -29.36 -2.34
N PRO A 482 24.10 -30.71 -2.30
CA PRO A 482 25.23 -31.63 -2.21
C PRO A 482 25.99 -31.85 -3.54
N GLU A 483 27.31 -32.05 -3.44
CA GLU A 483 28.16 -32.43 -4.57
C GLU A 483 27.79 -33.82 -5.14
N PRO A 484 27.72 -33.98 -6.49
CA PRO A 484 27.72 -35.29 -7.13
C PRO A 484 29.14 -35.81 -7.43
N GLU A 485 29.32 -37.13 -7.33
CA GLU A 485 30.57 -37.84 -7.65
C GLU A 485 30.96 -37.76 -9.15
N PRO A 486 32.26 -37.89 -9.49
CA PRO A 486 32.75 -37.69 -10.85
C PRO A 486 32.49 -38.90 -11.76
N HIS A 487 32.04 -38.64 -12.98
CA HIS A 487 32.00 -39.64 -14.07
C HIS A 487 32.87 -39.21 -15.26
N ASP A 488 33.68 -40.15 -15.75
CA ASP A 488 34.43 -40.06 -17.01
C ASP A 488 33.54 -39.75 -18.22
N ALA A 489 34.00 -38.85 -19.11
CA ALA A 489 34.40 -39.25 -20.47
C ALA A 489 34.91 -38.07 -21.33
N SER A 490 36.07 -38.30 -21.95
CA SER A 490 36.69 -37.51 -23.02
C SER A 490 35.77 -37.24 -24.23
N LEU A 491 35.96 -36.10 -24.95
CA LEU A 491 36.49 -36.09 -26.33
C LEU A 491 36.59 -34.67 -26.97
N VAL A 492 37.83 -34.28 -27.31
CA VAL A 492 38.32 -33.37 -28.39
C VAL A 492 37.46 -32.22 -28.96
N ALA A 493 38.02 -30.99 -28.96
CA ALA A 493 38.56 -30.37 -30.19
C ALA A 493 39.31 -29.01 -29.94
N ALA A 494 40.64 -29.09 -30.01
CA ALA A 494 41.61 -28.10 -30.48
C ALA A 494 41.16 -26.69 -30.95
N THR A 495 41.82 -25.63 -30.43
CA THR A 495 42.96 -24.97 -31.10
C THR A 495 43.63 -23.89 -30.24
N SER A 496 44.93 -23.65 -30.50
CA SER A 496 45.72 -22.46 -30.11
C SER A 496 46.04 -22.26 -28.61
N GLU A 497 46.86 -23.16 -28.05
CA GLU A 497 47.71 -22.81 -26.91
C GLU A 497 48.75 -21.75 -27.33
N VAL A 498 48.71 -20.59 -26.69
CA VAL A 498 49.88 -19.71 -26.55
C VAL A 498 50.24 -19.72 -25.07
N THR A 499 51.16 -20.60 -24.69
CA THR A 499 51.84 -20.53 -23.39
C THR A 499 52.85 -19.39 -23.39
N PRO A 500 52.77 -18.42 -22.46
CA PRO A 500 53.93 -17.81 -21.86
C PRO A 500 54.39 -18.67 -20.66
N GLU A 501 55.71 -18.80 -20.50
CA GLU A 501 56.36 -19.57 -19.44
C GLU A 501 56.13 -18.95 -18.04
N PRO A 502 56.28 -19.74 -16.95
CA PRO A 502 56.14 -19.22 -15.59
C PRO A 502 57.32 -18.34 -15.23
N VAL A 503 57.15 -17.01 -15.31
CA VAL A 503 58.15 -16.06 -14.84
C VAL A 503 58.09 -15.98 -13.31
N THR A 504 58.97 -16.74 -12.68
CA THR A 504 59.29 -16.60 -11.25
C THR A 504 59.97 -15.27 -10.99
N GLU A 505 59.17 -14.25 -10.66
CA GLU A 505 59.58 -13.10 -9.84
C GLU A 505 58.30 -12.36 -9.39
N LEU A 506 57.86 -12.56 -8.14
CA LEU A 506 56.80 -11.75 -7.52
C LEU A 506 57.37 -10.37 -7.13
N GLY A 507 57.76 -9.63 -8.16
CA GLY A 507 58.06 -8.21 -8.12
C GLY A 507 56.84 -7.39 -7.68
N ARG A 508 57.06 -6.09 -7.54
CA ARG A 508 56.04 -5.14 -7.06
C ARG A 508 54.78 -5.22 -7.93
N TRP A 509 53.62 -5.15 -7.29
CA TRP A 509 52.35 -5.05 -7.99
C TRP A 509 52.21 -3.66 -8.60
N ASP A 510 52.02 -3.63 -9.92
CA ASP A 510 51.53 -2.45 -10.63
C ASP A 510 50.00 -2.47 -10.66
N HIS A 511 49.39 -1.31 -10.91
CA HIS A 511 47.94 -1.15 -10.96
C HIS A 511 47.22 -2.14 -11.91
N LYS A 512 47.85 -2.52 -13.03
CA LYS A 512 47.31 -3.54 -13.95
C LYS A 512 47.31 -4.95 -13.37
N THR A 513 48.29 -5.27 -12.52
CA THR A 513 48.41 -6.55 -11.80
C THR A 513 47.34 -6.64 -10.72
N TRP A 514 47.05 -5.54 -10.02
CA TRP A 514 45.93 -5.43 -9.08
C TRP A 514 44.59 -5.75 -9.75
N LEU A 515 44.30 -5.12 -10.90
CA LEU A 515 43.08 -5.39 -11.67
C LEU A 515 42.97 -6.87 -12.09
N ALA A 516 44.05 -7.45 -12.64
CA ALA A 516 44.05 -8.84 -13.13
C ALA A 516 43.87 -9.89 -12.01
N HIS A 517 44.33 -9.60 -10.79
CA HIS A 517 44.20 -10.50 -9.65
C HIS A 517 43.00 -10.19 -8.72
N PHE A 518 42.21 -9.17 -9.03
CA PHE A 518 41.11 -8.73 -8.16
C PHE A 518 40.08 -9.85 -7.89
N ASP A 519 39.57 -10.50 -8.93
CA ASP A 519 38.61 -11.61 -8.77
C ASP A 519 39.26 -12.85 -8.13
N ALA A 520 40.57 -13.04 -8.31
CA ALA A 520 41.33 -14.14 -7.69
C ALA A 520 41.54 -13.97 -6.17
N LEU A 521 41.28 -12.77 -5.61
CA LEU A 521 41.33 -12.55 -4.15
C LEU A 521 40.16 -13.20 -3.40
N GLY A 522 39.08 -13.61 -4.09
CA GLY A 522 37.93 -14.29 -3.48
C GLY A 522 37.22 -13.48 -2.37
N LEU A 523 37.29 -12.15 -2.43
CA LEU A 523 36.71 -11.28 -1.41
C LEU A 523 35.17 -11.33 -1.44
N GLY A 524 34.56 -11.44 -0.26
CA GLY A 524 33.11 -11.45 -0.08
C GLY A 524 32.53 -10.13 0.45
N GLY A 525 31.29 -9.83 0.05
CA GLY A 525 30.44 -8.77 0.59
C GLY A 525 31.09 -7.37 0.60
N LEU A 526 30.90 -6.64 1.70
CA LEU A 526 31.39 -5.27 1.89
C LEU A 526 32.91 -5.12 1.66
N THR A 527 33.69 -6.17 1.93
CA THR A 527 35.15 -6.17 1.69
C THR A 527 35.47 -6.17 0.19
N ARG A 528 34.68 -6.87 -0.64
CA ARG A 528 34.82 -6.82 -2.11
C ARG A 528 34.42 -5.44 -2.62
N ASN A 529 33.33 -4.86 -2.09
CA ASN A 529 32.87 -3.54 -2.50
C ASN A 529 33.96 -2.48 -2.25
N LEU A 530 34.48 -2.38 -1.02
CA LEU A 530 35.55 -1.45 -0.68
C LEU A 530 36.77 -1.63 -1.59
N ALA A 531 37.27 -2.86 -1.74
CA ALA A 531 38.43 -3.14 -2.59
C ALA A 531 38.17 -2.90 -4.10
N ALA A 532 36.92 -3.04 -4.57
CA ALA A 532 36.54 -2.77 -5.96
C ALA A 532 36.55 -1.26 -6.30
N HIS A 533 36.43 -0.39 -5.29
CA HIS A 533 36.51 1.06 -5.43
C HIS A 533 37.93 1.61 -5.16
N CYS A 534 38.93 0.74 -4.97
CA CYS A 534 40.32 1.15 -4.75
C CYS A 534 41.18 1.15 -6.02
N GLN A 535 42.07 2.13 -6.12
CA GLN A 535 43.19 2.13 -7.07
C GLN A 535 44.47 1.78 -6.32
N LEU A 536 45.32 0.91 -6.89
CA LEU A 536 46.68 0.71 -6.35
C LEU A 536 47.54 1.95 -6.63
N GLU A 537 48.10 2.56 -5.59
CA GLU A 537 48.94 3.76 -5.65
C GLU A 537 50.45 3.40 -5.61
N SER A 538 50.85 2.52 -4.69
CA SER A 538 52.23 1.98 -4.66
C SER A 538 52.30 0.63 -3.95
N ASP A 539 53.35 -0.14 -4.27
CA ASP A 539 53.70 -1.37 -3.58
C ASP A 539 55.22 -1.46 -3.41
N ASP A 540 55.70 -1.26 -2.18
CA ASP A 540 57.14 -1.04 -1.94
C ASP A 540 57.96 -2.32 -1.73
N GLY A 541 57.30 -3.45 -1.47
CA GLY A 541 57.93 -4.71 -1.06
C GLY A 541 57.34 -5.27 0.24
N GLN A 542 56.92 -4.39 1.15
CA GLN A 542 56.41 -4.72 2.48
C GLN A 542 55.03 -4.11 2.78
N THR A 543 54.68 -3.02 2.10
CA THR A 543 53.43 -2.27 2.25
C THR A 543 52.81 -1.99 0.89
N VAL A 544 51.51 -2.23 0.79
CA VAL A 544 50.65 -1.93 -0.35
C VAL A 544 49.78 -0.73 0.03
N ILE A 545 49.86 0.35 -0.75
CA ILE A 545 49.05 1.55 -0.56
C ILE A 545 47.93 1.54 -1.60
N LEU A 546 46.69 1.39 -1.13
CA LEU A 546 45.48 1.49 -1.94
C LEU A 546 44.87 2.88 -1.74
N ARG A 547 44.65 3.62 -2.82
CA ARG A 547 43.89 4.86 -2.79
C ARG A 547 42.39 4.56 -2.84
N LEU A 548 41.65 5.16 -1.91
CA LEU A 548 40.21 5.05 -1.77
C LEU A 548 39.56 6.44 -1.94
N ASP A 549 38.43 6.48 -2.64
CA ASP A 549 37.67 7.72 -2.81
C ASP A 549 37.13 8.24 -1.46
N PRO A 550 37.13 9.56 -1.19
CA PRO A 550 36.61 10.13 0.05
C PRO A 550 35.16 9.73 0.39
N SER A 551 34.30 9.48 -0.60
CA SER A 551 32.92 9.03 -0.38
C SER A 551 32.80 7.64 0.25
N GLN A 552 33.81 6.80 0.09
CA GLN A 552 33.87 5.42 0.61
C GLN A 552 34.58 5.33 1.97
N SER A 553 35.16 6.43 2.47
CA SER A 553 35.96 6.46 3.71
C SER A 553 35.20 5.99 4.96
N ALA A 554 33.88 6.18 5.01
CA ALA A 554 33.04 5.70 6.11
C ALA A 554 32.98 4.17 6.25
N MET A 555 33.32 3.41 5.19
CA MET A 555 33.35 1.94 5.22
C MET A 555 34.71 1.37 5.68
N GLN A 556 35.69 2.23 6.00
CA GLN A 556 37.04 1.82 6.34
C GLN A 556 37.16 1.31 7.79
N ALA A 557 36.74 0.07 8.04
CA ALA A 557 37.03 -0.65 9.28
C ALA A 557 38.29 -1.53 9.16
N ASP A 558 39.13 -1.57 10.21
CA ASP A 558 40.37 -2.38 10.26
C ASP A 558 40.16 -3.88 9.98
N VAL A 559 38.94 -4.37 10.22
CA VAL A 559 38.51 -5.73 9.90
C VAL A 559 38.60 -6.02 8.40
N HIS A 560 38.37 -5.04 7.53
CA HIS A 560 38.51 -5.18 6.08
C HIS A 560 39.98 -5.19 5.66
N ASN A 561 40.83 -4.34 6.25
CA ASN A 561 42.28 -4.36 6.05
C ASN A 561 42.82 -5.79 6.30
N GLY A 562 42.53 -6.35 7.47
CA GLY A 562 42.94 -7.70 7.85
C GLY A 562 42.26 -8.84 7.09
N ARG A 563 41.18 -8.59 6.33
CA ARG A 563 40.60 -9.55 5.36
C ARG A 563 41.35 -9.51 4.03
N ILE A 564 41.65 -8.32 3.52
CA ILE A 564 42.38 -8.14 2.26
C ILE A 564 43.85 -8.59 2.41
N GLU A 565 44.52 -8.29 3.53
CA GLU A 565 45.87 -8.82 3.84
C GLU A 565 45.92 -10.36 3.83
N ARG A 566 44.86 -11.03 4.31
CA ARG A 566 44.76 -12.50 4.26
C ARG A 566 44.56 -13.02 2.84
N ALA A 567 43.77 -12.35 2.01
CA ALA A 567 43.61 -12.69 0.60
C ALA A 567 44.91 -12.50 -0.19
N LEU A 568 45.62 -11.38 0.03
CA LEU A 568 46.96 -11.12 -0.54
C LEU A 568 47.96 -12.21 -0.11
N LYS A 569 47.94 -12.61 1.16
CA LYS A 569 48.78 -13.69 1.67
C LYS A 569 48.46 -15.06 1.04
N ALA A 570 47.18 -15.33 0.75
CA ALA A 570 46.77 -16.55 0.06
C ALA A 570 47.30 -16.61 -1.40
N LEU A 571 47.43 -15.45 -2.06
CA LEU A 571 48.11 -15.29 -3.35
C LEU A 571 49.65 -15.20 -3.25
N GLY A 572 50.23 -15.48 -2.08
CA GLY A 572 51.69 -15.53 -1.86
C GLY A 572 52.34 -14.19 -1.46
N LEU A 573 51.56 -13.12 -1.28
CA LEU A 573 52.08 -11.78 -0.97
C LEU A 573 51.84 -11.43 0.50
N THR A 574 52.87 -11.60 1.32
CA THR A 574 52.83 -11.19 2.73
C THR A 574 53.21 -9.71 2.85
N ARG A 575 52.25 -8.82 2.63
CA ARG A 575 52.43 -7.35 2.72
C ARG A 575 51.36 -6.74 3.62
N LYS A 576 51.70 -5.65 4.30
CA LYS A 576 50.75 -4.86 5.09
C LYS A 576 49.96 -3.92 4.18
N LEU A 577 48.69 -3.71 4.49
CA LEU A 577 47.81 -2.86 3.70
C LEU A 577 47.59 -1.51 4.39
N GLN A 578 47.70 -0.43 3.61
CA GLN A 578 47.36 0.92 4.03
C GLN A 578 46.43 1.56 3.01
N PHE A 579 45.42 2.28 3.48
CA PHE A 579 44.55 3.09 2.64
C PHE A 579 44.99 4.55 2.67
N SER A 580 45.18 5.15 1.48
CA SER A 580 45.23 6.61 1.34
C SER A 580 43.84 7.09 0.93
N VAL A 581 43.27 8.06 1.64
CA VAL A 581 41.98 8.67 1.27
C VAL A 581 42.30 9.94 0.49
N ALA A 582 42.08 9.89 -0.83
CA ALA A 582 42.37 10.97 -1.75
C ALA A 582 41.54 10.82 -3.03
N GLU A 583 41.34 11.91 -3.77
CA GLU A 583 40.66 11.87 -5.06
C GLU A 583 41.33 10.85 -6.01
N LEU A 584 40.50 9.99 -6.61
CA LEU A 584 40.95 8.94 -7.53
C LEU A 584 41.55 9.56 -8.80
N ASP A 585 42.62 8.94 -9.31
CA ASP A 585 43.21 9.40 -10.57
C ASP A 585 42.31 9.02 -11.75
N THR A 586 41.84 10.02 -12.48
CA THR A 586 41.02 9.85 -13.70
C THR A 586 41.71 9.05 -14.82
N ALA A 587 43.03 8.85 -14.76
CA ALA A 587 43.79 8.06 -15.73
C ALA A 587 43.80 6.55 -15.43
N LEU A 588 43.30 6.10 -14.27
CA LEU A 588 43.32 4.70 -13.83
C LEU A 588 41.91 4.19 -13.53
N GLU A 589 41.51 3.06 -14.14
CA GLU A 589 40.20 2.44 -13.90
C GLU A 589 40.20 1.73 -12.52
N THR A 590 39.17 1.91 -11.70
CA THR A 590 38.95 1.02 -10.54
C THR A 590 38.47 -0.36 -11.00
N PRO A 591 38.68 -1.45 -10.24
CA PRO A 591 38.12 -2.78 -10.59
C PRO A 591 36.62 -2.73 -10.88
N ARG A 592 35.87 -1.91 -10.13
CA ARG A 592 34.44 -1.65 -10.36
C ARG A 592 34.17 -1.05 -11.75
N GLN A 593 34.89 -0.01 -12.14
CA GLN A 593 34.74 0.65 -13.44
C GLN A 593 35.10 -0.29 -14.60
N GLN A 594 36.10 -1.16 -14.40
CA GLN A 594 36.48 -2.16 -15.39
C GLN A 594 35.40 -3.24 -15.56
N GLU A 595 34.82 -3.74 -14.45
CA GLU A 595 33.68 -4.69 -14.47
C GLU A 595 32.46 -4.05 -15.18
N GLU A 596 32.14 -2.79 -14.88
CA GLU A 596 31.05 -2.04 -15.52
C GLU A 596 31.29 -1.81 -17.02
N ARG A 597 32.51 -1.44 -17.45
CA ARG A 597 32.84 -1.30 -18.88
C ARG A 597 32.72 -2.63 -19.64
N LEU A 598 33.24 -3.72 -19.07
CA LEU A 598 33.15 -5.05 -19.70
C LEU A 598 31.70 -5.56 -19.78
N LEU A 599 30.85 -5.23 -18.81
CA LEU A 599 29.42 -5.53 -18.85
C LEU A 599 28.69 -4.69 -19.92
N GLN A 600 29.02 -3.41 -20.05
CA GLN A 600 28.47 -2.53 -21.12
C GLN A 600 28.90 -3.01 -22.52
N GLU A 601 30.17 -3.37 -22.72
CA GLU A 601 30.67 -3.93 -23.98
C GLU A 601 29.94 -5.24 -24.36
N ARG A 602 29.70 -6.14 -23.39
CA ARG A 602 28.93 -7.37 -23.60
C ARG A 602 27.44 -7.11 -23.88
N HIS A 603 26.84 -6.14 -23.19
CA HIS A 603 25.44 -5.75 -23.46
C HIS A 603 25.29 -5.17 -24.87
N ALA A 604 26.20 -4.28 -25.30
CA ALA A 604 26.21 -3.74 -26.64
C ALA A 604 26.36 -4.85 -27.70
N GLN A 605 27.30 -5.79 -27.52
CA GLN A 605 27.45 -6.95 -28.42
C GLN A 605 26.19 -7.83 -28.46
N ALA A 606 25.51 -8.05 -27.33
CA ALA A 606 24.27 -8.83 -27.28
C ALA A 606 23.11 -8.12 -28.02
N VAL A 607 22.99 -6.80 -27.86
CA VAL A 607 22.02 -5.97 -28.58
C VAL A 607 22.32 -6.01 -30.09
N ASP A 608 23.57 -5.80 -30.51
CA ASP A 608 23.99 -5.87 -31.91
C ASP A 608 23.68 -7.23 -32.54
N LEU A 609 23.96 -8.35 -31.85
CA LEU A 609 23.63 -9.69 -32.34
C LEU A 609 22.12 -9.88 -32.54
N LEU A 610 21.28 -9.36 -31.65
CA LEU A 610 19.82 -9.43 -31.77
C LEU A 610 19.29 -8.54 -32.91
N HIS A 611 19.89 -7.38 -33.18
CA HIS A 611 19.55 -6.57 -34.35
C HIS A 611 19.93 -7.24 -35.68
N HIS A 612 20.98 -8.07 -35.69
CA HIS A 612 21.41 -8.83 -36.87
C HIS A 612 20.73 -10.20 -37.02
N ASP A 613 19.87 -10.63 -36.07
CA ASP A 613 19.15 -11.89 -36.16
C ASP A 613 18.06 -11.84 -37.28
N PRO A 614 18.10 -12.75 -38.27
CA PRO A 614 17.15 -12.76 -39.39
C PRO A 614 15.69 -13.07 -38.97
N ASN A 615 15.44 -13.58 -37.78
CA ASN A 615 14.10 -13.78 -37.23
C ASN A 615 13.57 -12.50 -36.59
N ILE A 616 14.40 -11.77 -35.85
CA ILE A 616 14.02 -10.47 -35.27
C ILE A 616 13.73 -9.46 -36.38
N GLN A 617 14.57 -9.41 -37.43
CA GLN A 617 14.31 -8.56 -38.60
C GLN A 617 12.99 -8.91 -39.31
N LYS A 618 12.62 -10.19 -39.42
CA LYS A 618 11.30 -10.60 -39.95
C LYS A 618 10.16 -10.14 -39.06
N LEU A 619 10.29 -10.21 -37.73
CA LEU A 619 9.26 -9.74 -36.79
C LEU A 619 9.10 -8.22 -36.85
N GLN A 620 10.19 -7.47 -36.96
CA GLN A 620 10.17 -6.02 -37.18
C GLN A 620 9.48 -5.66 -38.50
N GLN A 621 9.81 -6.35 -39.60
CA GLN A 621 9.22 -6.08 -40.93
C GLN A 621 7.75 -6.53 -41.06
N ALA A 622 7.36 -7.66 -40.45
CA ALA A 622 6.01 -8.22 -40.60
C ALA A 622 5.00 -7.64 -39.60
N PHE A 623 5.44 -7.26 -38.40
CA PHE A 623 4.55 -6.84 -37.30
C PHE A 623 4.84 -5.44 -36.74
N GLY A 624 5.88 -4.73 -37.23
CA GLY A 624 6.27 -3.42 -36.69
C GLY A 624 6.80 -3.49 -35.26
N ALA A 625 7.27 -4.65 -34.81
CA ALA A 625 7.80 -4.85 -33.47
C ALA A 625 9.07 -4.02 -33.22
N THR A 626 9.29 -3.63 -31.96
CA THR A 626 10.50 -2.91 -31.51
C THR A 626 11.25 -3.75 -30.48
N LEU A 627 12.56 -3.91 -30.62
CA LEU A 627 13.39 -4.57 -29.61
C LEU A 627 13.53 -3.64 -28.39
N ILE A 628 13.28 -4.17 -27.19
CA ILE A 628 13.47 -3.43 -25.94
C ILE A 628 14.90 -3.69 -25.45
N GLU A 629 15.83 -2.83 -25.86
CA GLU A 629 17.27 -2.97 -25.58
C GLU A 629 17.57 -3.16 -24.08
N SER A 630 16.86 -2.44 -23.20
CA SER A 630 17.00 -2.54 -21.74
C SER A 630 16.57 -3.88 -21.12
N SER A 631 15.97 -4.79 -21.91
CA SER A 631 15.61 -6.14 -21.47
C SER A 631 16.64 -7.21 -21.84
N VAL A 632 17.68 -6.85 -22.61
CA VAL A 632 18.70 -7.78 -23.09
C VAL A 632 19.67 -8.14 -21.97
N LYS A 633 19.56 -9.36 -21.45
CA LYS A 633 20.51 -9.92 -20.49
C LYS A 633 21.60 -10.71 -21.23
N PRO A 634 22.88 -10.28 -21.22
CA PRO A 634 23.95 -11.09 -21.78
C PRO A 634 24.11 -12.36 -20.95
N THR A 635 24.25 -13.51 -21.62
CA THR A 635 24.47 -14.80 -20.95
C THR A 635 25.74 -14.73 -20.10
N PRO A 636 25.72 -15.12 -18.81
CA PRO A 636 26.94 -15.17 -18.01
C PRO A 636 27.91 -16.16 -18.67
N ALA A 637 29.16 -15.74 -18.82
CA ALA A 637 30.21 -16.65 -19.27
C ALA A 637 30.30 -17.81 -18.26
N ALA A 638 30.23 -19.05 -18.76
CA ALA A 638 30.53 -20.21 -17.94
C ALA A 638 31.93 -20.03 -17.37
N ARG A 639 32.06 -20.03 -16.04
CA ARG A 639 33.35 -19.99 -15.36
C ARG A 639 34.07 -21.31 -15.66
N SER A 640 35.09 -21.23 -16.50
CA SER A 640 36.00 -22.31 -16.87
C SER A 640 37.00 -22.60 -15.76
#